data_AF-A0A2V7D7U4-F1
#
_entry.id   AF-A0A2V7D7U4-F1
#
_cell.length_a   1.000
_cell.length_b   1.000
_cell.length_c   1.000
_cell.angle_alpha   90.00
_cell.angle_beta   90.00
_cell.angle_gamma   90.00
#
_symmetry.space_group_name_H-M   'P 1'
#
loop_
_entity.id
_entity.type
_entity.pdbx_description
1 polymer ?
#
loop_
_entity_poly.entity_id
_entity_poly.type
_entity_poly.pdbx_seq_one_letter_code
_entity_poly.pdbx_strand_id
1 'polypeptide(L)'
;MSVTAPDLVKLTIDGRSVVKNARVLAAACIRPVENGMEVLTASERVQQVRRTLYEVLLADHPAPCLRQQATGDCELETQAAEAGLRQSRFATRAHVHGIDDSSPIIKVDHAACILCDRCIRACSDVKQNFVIGRAGKGTETRIAFDNDLPMGTSSCVGCGECMVSCPTGALTNKRALDVDLQEGEQISADDLLDLPMFAGASGTFLSLNRGSVVRRRFRAGDVICREGEYGSTAFYIVSGRVEVSIASPLAHVKSGRGAGPARVSRFFERLSRLVSSDEDPREAGGHRFIPIDASVALEHNNPVAQLGRDELFGEMTCLSLYPRSATVRALEDTEVLEMLRNVLYMLQKNRTFKVELERRYRERALATHLRSVPIFADVSEEFINQLRDRVTLIPFQPGQVIFRQDEPADSFYLVRIGFVKVTQSLPGGEIVLKYLARGDYLGEIGLLRGGARTATCTALDHVELVQIRADDFHEMMRRFPAIQARLMDVARARIGENQERHERVASLPIGDFLTQGLMEAQNLLLLDLDRCTRCDLCVRACADAHDGVTRLVRDGLRFDKYLVATSCRSCRDPLCMIGCPVGSIRRRDSLEILIEDWCIGCGLCAKNCPYGNINIHNFTVMVADETRPGRRRAVVREKATT
;
A
#
# COMPACT_ATOMS: atom_id res chain seq x y z
N MET A 1 24.51 -17.04 -5.38
CA MET A 1 24.97 -18.20 -4.59
C MET A 1 23.77 -19.12 -4.42
N SER A 2 23.81 -20.28 -5.08
CA SER A 2 22.75 -21.29 -5.08
C SER A 2 22.59 -21.93 -3.71
N VAL A 3 21.37 -21.96 -3.17
CA VAL A 3 21.05 -22.63 -1.91
C VAL A 3 20.62 -24.06 -2.22
N THR A 4 21.58 -24.97 -2.31
CA THR A 4 21.34 -26.42 -2.27
C THR A 4 21.19 -26.89 -0.82
N ALA A 5 20.51 -28.02 -0.60
CA ALA A 5 20.27 -28.68 0.69
C ALA A 5 21.52 -28.70 1.63
N PRO A 6 21.35 -28.77 2.97
CA PRO A 6 22.44 -28.58 3.92
C PRO A 6 23.59 -29.53 3.62
N ASP A 7 24.73 -28.94 3.23
CA ASP A 7 25.92 -29.73 2.99
C ASP A 7 26.35 -30.38 4.30
N LEU A 8 26.19 -31.71 4.39
CA LEU A 8 26.76 -32.50 5.47
C LEU A 8 28.26 -32.61 5.23
N VAL A 9 29.07 -32.44 6.27
CA VAL A 9 30.53 -32.32 6.16
C VAL A 9 31.22 -33.41 6.97
N LYS A 10 32.22 -34.09 6.39
CA LYS A 10 33.20 -34.92 7.14
C LYS A 10 34.46 -34.09 7.40
N LEU A 11 34.96 -34.12 8.64
CA LEU A 11 36.05 -33.26 9.17
C LEU A 11 37.37 -34.05 9.29
N THR A 12 38.51 -33.44 8.93
CA THR A 12 39.86 -33.91 9.29
C THR A 12 40.76 -32.71 9.64
N ILE A 13 41.60 -32.77 10.67
CA ILE A 13 42.58 -31.71 11.03
C ILE A 13 43.90 -32.32 11.55
N ASP A 14 45.02 -31.66 11.21
CA ASP A 14 46.44 -31.93 11.45
C ASP A 14 46.87 -32.49 12.82
N GLY A 15 47.28 -33.77 12.79
CA GLY A 15 48.53 -34.22 13.42
C GLY A 15 48.61 -34.38 14.95
N ARG A 16 47.86 -33.64 15.78
CA ARG A 16 47.75 -33.88 17.23
C ARG A 16 46.32 -33.67 17.72
N SER A 17 45.85 -34.64 18.48
CA SER A 17 44.46 -35.01 18.73
C SER A 17 43.59 -33.95 19.40
N VAL A 18 42.66 -33.33 18.63
CA VAL A 18 41.24 -32.96 18.90
C VAL A 18 40.70 -32.38 17.57
N VAL A 19 40.03 -33.03 16.60
CA VAL A 19 39.16 -34.21 16.54
C VAL A 19 39.32 -34.89 15.16
N LYS A 20 40.11 -35.97 15.12
CA LYS A 20 39.88 -37.13 14.25
C LYS A 20 38.73 -37.91 14.92
N ASN A 21 37.63 -38.22 14.22
CA ASN A 21 36.38 -38.85 14.72
C ASN A 21 35.26 -37.91 15.23
N ALA A 22 34.82 -36.91 14.45
CA ALA A 22 33.48 -36.38 14.68
C ALA A 22 32.45 -37.49 14.41
N ARG A 23 31.77 -37.98 15.46
CA ARG A 23 30.81 -39.10 15.37
C ARG A 23 29.61 -38.76 14.49
N VAL A 24 29.25 -37.47 14.39
CA VAL A 24 27.98 -36.98 13.84
C VAL A 24 28.25 -35.97 12.72
N LEU A 25 27.45 -36.02 11.65
CA LEU A 25 27.49 -35.02 10.58
C LEU A 25 26.79 -33.74 11.04
N ALA A 26 27.31 -32.56 10.65
CA ALA A 26 26.74 -31.26 11.01
C ALA A 26 26.20 -30.52 9.78
N ALA A 27 25.14 -29.73 9.96
CA ALA A 27 24.59 -28.87 8.92
C ALA A 27 25.41 -27.56 8.82
N ALA A 28 25.80 -27.20 7.60
CA ALA A 28 26.63 -26.01 7.33
C ALA A 28 26.00 -24.69 7.80
N CYS A 29 24.66 -24.57 7.76
CA CYS A 29 23.95 -23.33 8.08
C CYS A 29 23.97 -22.94 9.57
N ILE A 30 24.41 -23.84 10.47
CA ILE A 30 24.45 -23.59 11.92
C ILE A 30 25.82 -23.88 12.54
N ARG A 31 26.79 -24.39 11.78
CA ARG A 31 28.12 -24.74 12.30
C ARG A 31 29.05 -23.53 12.16
N PRO A 32 29.51 -22.92 13.27
CA PRO A 32 30.52 -21.86 13.20
C PRO A 32 31.82 -22.39 12.60
N VAL A 33 32.43 -21.59 11.73
CA VAL A 33 33.74 -21.89 11.14
C VAL A 33 34.84 -21.70 12.19
N GLU A 34 35.81 -22.62 12.22
CA GLU A 34 36.94 -22.58 13.13
C GLU A 34 38.24 -22.56 12.32
N ASN A 35 39.30 -21.99 12.89
CA ASN A 35 40.58 -21.90 12.22
C ASN A 35 41.17 -23.32 12.00
N GLY A 36 41.62 -23.62 10.78
CA GLY A 36 42.11 -24.95 10.40
C GLY A 36 41.03 -25.99 10.08
N MET A 37 39.75 -25.62 9.99
CA MET A 37 38.67 -26.55 9.65
C MET A 37 38.73 -27.03 8.19
N GLU A 38 38.88 -28.34 7.96
CA GLU A 38 38.66 -28.95 6.63
C GLU A 38 37.24 -29.46 6.46
N VAL A 39 36.64 -29.13 5.31
CA VAL A 39 35.22 -29.36 5.03
C VAL A 39 35.08 -30.32 3.83
N LEU A 40 34.72 -31.58 4.07
CA LEU A 40 34.39 -32.54 3.01
C LEU A 40 32.88 -32.65 2.77
N THR A 41 32.36 -31.98 1.75
CA THR A 41 30.93 -31.95 1.41
C THR A 41 30.45 -33.11 0.53
N ALA A 42 31.37 -33.85 -0.11
CA ALA A 42 31.04 -34.88 -1.10
C ALA A 42 31.56 -36.30 -0.77
N SER A 43 31.84 -36.58 0.51
CA SER A 43 32.29 -37.92 0.93
C SER A 43 31.18 -38.98 0.79
N GLU A 44 31.55 -40.24 0.60
CA GLU A 44 30.59 -41.37 0.49
C GLU A 44 29.58 -41.41 1.64
N ARG A 45 30.05 -41.22 2.89
CA ARG A 45 29.19 -41.15 4.08
C ARG A 45 28.18 -40.00 4.00
N VAL A 46 28.60 -38.84 3.49
CA VAL A 46 27.72 -37.68 3.31
C VAL A 46 26.67 -37.96 2.24
N GLN A 47 27.08 -38.53 1.11
CA GLN A 47 26.18 -38.87 0.01
C GLN A 47 25.15 -39.92 0.45
N GLN A 48 25.56 -40.93 1.21
CA GLN A 48 24.66 -41.95 1.75
C GLN A 48 23.61 -41.34 2.69
N VAL A 49 24.00 -40.43 3.58
CA VAL A 49 23.05 -39.76 4.48
C VAL A 49 22.12 -38.81 3.72
N ARG A 50 22.62 -38.02 2.76
CA ARG A 50 21.75 -37.18 1.90
C ARG A 50 20.73 -38.03 1.16
N ARG A 51 21.17 -39.14 0.57
CA ARG A 51 20.29 -40.11 -0.09
C ARG A 51 19.20 -40.61 0.86
N THR A 52 19.55 -41.02 2.08
CA THR A 52 18.54 -41.43 3.07
C THR A 52 17.58 -40.30 3.44
N LEU A 53 18.07 -39.07 3.62
CA LEU A 53 17.21 -37.91 3.93
C LEU A 53 16.24 -37.61 2.79
N TYR A 54 16.71 -37.57 1.55
CA TYR A 54 15.85 -37.39 0.38
C TYR A 54 14.83 -38.51 0.25
N GLU A 55 15.23 -39.75 0.52
CA GLU A 55 14.32 -40.90 0.49
C GLU A 55 13.21 -40.80 1.56
N VAL A 56 13.52 -40.33 2.77
CA VAL A 56 12.51 -40.08 3.82
C VAL A 56 11.60 -38.92 3.43
N LEU A 57 12.13 -37.82 2.90
CA LEU A 57 11.33 -36.67 2.46
C LEU A 57 10.40 -37.05 1.29
N LEU A 58 10.87 -37.89 0.36
CA LEU A 58 10.06 -38.43 -0.74
C LEU A 58 8.96 -39.38 -0.26
N ALA A 59 9.08 -39.99 0.92
CA ALA A 59 8.02 -40.82 1.49
C ALA A 59 6.80 -39.98 1.90
N ASP A 60 7.05 -38.74 2.32
CA ASP A 60 6.04 -37.76 2.75
C ASP A 60 5.71 -36.74 1.64
N HIS A 61 6.09 -37.00 0.38
CA HIS A 61 5.89 -36.08 -0.74
C HIS A 61 5.30 -36.81 -1.95
N PRO A 62 4.20 -36.31 -2.56
CA PRO A 62 3.68 -36.86 -3.80
C PRO A 62 4.71 -36.64 -4.91
N ALA A 63 5.31 -37.72 -5.42
CA ALA A 63 6.26 -37.66 -6.53
C ALA A 63 5.70 -38.43 -7.75
N PRO A 64 5.51 -37.80 -8.91
CA PRO A 64 5.81 -36.39 -9.20
C PRO A 64 4.77 -35.42 -8.63
N CYS A 65 5.21 -34.33 -7.98
CA CYS A 65 4.31 -33.31 -7.45
C CYS A 65 3.81 -32.37 -8.54
N LEU A 66 2.80 -31.54 -8.23
CA LEU A 66 2.25 -30.56 -9.17
C LEU A 66 3.32 -29.60 -9.71
N ARG A 67 4.29 -29.18 -8.89
CA ARG A 67 5.38 -28.31 -9.35
C ARG A 67 6.30 -29.03 -10.32
N GLN A 68 6.65 -30.29 -10.05
CA GLN A 68 7.46 -31.07 -10.98
C GLN A 68 6.72 -31.33 -12.30
N GLN A 69 5.40 -31.58 -12.25
CA GLN A 69 4.57 -31.75 -13.44
C GLN A 69 4.41 -30.44 -14.24
N ALA A 70 4.29 -29.30 -13.56
CA ALA A 70 4.01 -28.01 -14.20
C ALA A 70 5.28 -27.30 -14.73
N THR A 71 6.32 -27.21 -13.91
CA THR A 71 7.53 -26.40 -14.20
C THR A 71 8.81 -27.23 -14.21
N GLY A 72 8.79 -28.46 -13.70
CA GLY A 72 9.96 -29.35 -13.67
C GLY A 72 11.07 -28.90 -12.72
N ASP A 73 10.80 -27.95 -11.83
CA ASP A 73 11.77 -27.29 -10.96
C ASP A 73 11.57 -27.62 -9.46
N CYS A 74 10.97 -28.77 -9.13
CA CYS A 74 10.89 -29.20 -7.73
C CYS A 74 12.30 -29.50 -7.21
N GLU A 75 12.78 -28.73 -6.23
CA GLU A 75 14.14 -28.89 -5.68
C GLU A 75 14.34 -30.28 -5.08
N LEU A 76 13.33 -30.80 -4.35
CA LEU A 76 13.42 -32.11 -3.71
C LEU A 76 13.55 -33.23 -4.74
N GLU A 77 12.67 -33.25 -5.74
CA GLU A 77 12.69 -34.29 -6.78
C GLU A 77 13.95 -34.21 -7.63
N THR A 78 14.42 -32.99 -7.95
CA THR A 78 15.68 -32.77 -8.65
C THR A 78 16.87 -33.35 -7.86
N GLN A 79 16.98 -33.00 -6.57
CA GLN A 79 18.05 -33.47 -5.70
C GLN A 79 17.98 -34.98 -5.45
N ALA A 80 16.78 -35.54 -5.35
CA ALA A 80 16.59 -36.98 -5.21
C ALA A 80 16.99 -37.73 -6.50
N ALA A 81 16.63 -37.21 -7.67
CA ALA A 81 17.01 -37.77 -8.96
C ALA A 81 18.53 -37.76 -9.15
N GLU A 82 19.20 -36.65 -8.81
CA GLU A 82 20.68 -36.55 -8.79
C GLU A 82 21.32 -37.58 -7.85
N ALA A 83 20.68 -37.87 -6.71
CA ALA A 83 21.10 -38.91 -5.77
C ALA A 83 20.73 -40.35 -6.22
N GLY A 84 20.15 -40.52 -7.41
CA GLY A 84 19.75 -41.82 -7.96
C GLY A 84 18.52 -42.42 -7.28
N LEU A 85 17.59 -41.59 -6.79
CA LEU A 85 16.32 -41.98 -6.20
C LEU A 85 15.17 -41.56 -7.12
N ARG A 86 14.31 -42.51 -7.48
CA ARG A 86 13.06 -42.24 -8.22
C ARG A 86 11.80 -42.39 -7.37
N GLN A 87 11.85 -43.27 -6.37
CA GLN A 87 10.76 -43.52 -5.43
C GLN A 87 11.34 -43.88 -4.06
N SER A 88 10.58 -43.63 -3.01
CA SER A 88 10.96 -44.01 -1.64
C SER A 88 10.66 -45.48 -1.36
N ARG A 89 11.54 -46.17 -0.62
CA ARG A 89 11.25 -47.50 -0.06
C ARG A 89 10.40 -47.45 1.20
N PHE A 90 10.25 -46.27 1.81
CA PHE A 90 9.43 -46.10 3.00
C PHE A 90 7.95 -45.98 2.61
N ALA A 91 7.05 -46.42 3.50
CA ALA A 91 5.63 -46.33 3.27
C ALA A 91 5.18 -44.86 3.21
N THR A 92 4.32 -44.53 2.25
CA THR A 92 3.73 -43.20 2.14
C THR A 92 2.86 -42.92 3.35
N ARG A 93 3.01 -41.72 3.90
CA ARG A 93 2.16 -41.25 4.99
C ARG A 93 0.80 -40.82 4.45
N ALA A 94 -0.28 -41.18 5.14
CA ALA A 94 -1.59 -40.65 4.82
C ALA A 94 -1.63 -39.16 5.19
N HIS A 95 -1.83 -38.29 4.20
CA HIS A 95 -2.07 -36.87 4.44
C HIS A 95 -3.52 -36.67 4.89
N VAL A 96 -3.70 -36.19 6.12
CA VAL A 96 -5.04 -35.93 6.70
C VAL A 96 -5.68 -34.68 6.10
N HIS A 97 -4.87 -33.76 5.58
CA HIS A 97 -5.32 -32.46 5.09
C HIS A 97 -5.08 -32.31 3.59
N GLY A 98 -6.09 -31.78 2.90
CA GLY A 98 -6.11 -31.67 1.45
C GLY A 98 -5.51 -30.36 0.94
N ILE A 99 -6.09 -29.88 -0.15
CA ILE A 99 -5.73 -28.62 -0.79
C ILE A 99 -6.53 -27.49 -0.12
N ASP A 100 -5.85 -26.40 0.25
CA ASP A 100 -6.49 -25.13 0.56
C ASP A 100 -6.37 -24.20 -0.65
N ASP A 101 -7.53 -23.91 -1.25
CA ASP A 101 -7.68 -23.08 -2.44
C ASP A 101 -8.46 -21.78 -2.15
N SER A 102 -8.58 -21.41 -0.86
CA SER A 102 -9.36 -20.26 -0.40
C SER A 102 -8.76 -18.91 -0.78
N SER A 103 -7.44 -18.83 -0.92
CA SER A 103 -6.75 -17.60 -1.33
C SER A 103 -6.89 -17.38 -2.83
N PRO A 104 -7.13 -16.14 -3.28
CA PRO A 104 -7.27 -15.83 -4.71
C PRO A 104 -5.96 -15.96 -5.49
N ILE A 105 -4.81 -16.01 -4.80
CA ILE A 105 -3.48 -15.92 -5.43
C ILE A 105 -2.48 -16.98 -4.97
N ILE A 106 -2.74 -17.67 -3.87
CA ILE A 106 -1.84 -18.71 -3.35
C ILE A 106 -2.64 -19.98 -3.18
N LYS A 107 -2.22 -21.05 -3.86
CA LYS A 107 -2.76 -22.39 -3.65
C LYS A 107 -1.86 -23.14 -2.69
N VAL A 108 -2.47 -23.78 -1.68
CA VAL A 108 -1.75 -24.57 -0.68
C VAL A 108 -2.06 -26.04 -0.89
N ASP A 109 -1.02 -26.83 -1.10
CA ASP A 109 -1.09 -28.28 -1.14
C ASP A 109 -0.32 -28.85 0.06
N HIS A 110 -1.05 -29.26 1.09
CA HIS A 110 -0.45 -29.82 2.30
C HIS A 110 0.22 -31.18 2.05
N ALA A 111 -0.20 -31.93 1.01
CA ALA A 111 0.45 -33.18 0.66
C ALA A 111 1.84 -32.94 0.07
N ALA A 112 2.02 -31.87 -0.70
CA ALA A 112 3.33 -31.50 -1.22
C ALA A 112 4.29 -30.89 -0.17
N CYS A 113 3.84 -30.61 1.05
CA CYS A 113 4.63 -29.93 2.08
C CYS A 113 5.58 -30.87 2.83
N ILE A 114 6.88 -30.59 2.74
CA ILE A 114 7.92 -31.33 3.48
C ILE A 114 8.32 -30.70 4.81
N LEU A 115 7.53 -29.73 5.30
CA LEU A 115 7.73 -29.10 6.60
C LEU A 115 9.16 -28.54 6.81
N CYS A 116 9.69 -27.84 5.80
CA CYS A 116 11.03 -27.25 5.83
C CYS A 116 11.10 -25.85 6.47
N ASP A 117 9.97 -25.28 6.88
CA ASP A 117 9.80 -23.93 7.46
C ASP A 117 10.31 -22.75 6.62
N ARG A 118 10.74 -22.97 5.37
CA ARG A 118 11.13 -21.87 4.46
C ARG A 118 10.00 -20.86 4.26
N CYS A 119 8.74 -21.32 4.17
CA CYS A 119 7.57 -20.46 4.04
C CYS A 119 7.26 -19.66 5.32
N ILE A 120 7.48 -20.26 6.50
CA ILE A 120 7.34 -19.57 7.80
C ILE A 120 8.37 -18.45 7.88
N ARG A 121 9.65 -18.75 7.63
CA ARG A 121 10.73 -17.75 7.62
C ARG A 121 10.55 -16.68 6.55
N ALA A 122 10.02 -17.04 5.37
CA ALA A 122 9.66 -16.06 4.36
C ALA A 122 8.56 -15.10 4.86
N CYS A 123 7.57 -15.61 5.59
CA CYS A 123 6.49 -14.82 6.15
C CYS A 123 6.94 -13.95 7.33
N SER A 124 7.74 -14.50 8.24
CA SER A 124 8.25 -13.82 9.44
C SER A 124 9.51 -13.01 9.15
N ASP A 125 10.61 -13.68 8.82
CA ASP A 125 11.94 -13.07 8.80
C ASP A 125 12.09 -12.09 7.63
N VAL A 126 11.54 -12.46 6.46
CA VAL A 126 11.68 -11.67 5.22
C VAL A 126 10.57 -10.62 5.10
N LYS A 127 9.32 -10.99 5.35
CA LYS A 127 8.16 -10.12 5.15
C LYS A 127 7.57 -9.52 6.41
N GLN A 128 7.92 -10.01 7.60
CA GLN A 128 7.45 -9.50 8.89
C GLN A 128 5.92 -9.50 9.02
N ASN A 129 5.23 -10.46 8.36
CA ASN A 129 3.78 -10.60 8.41
C ASN A 129 3.30 -11.58 9.51
N PHE A 130 4.13 -12.55 9.90
CA PHE A 130 3.87 -13.52 10.98
C PHE A 130 2.58 -14.37 10.85
N VAL A 131 2.09 -14.59 9.63
CA VAL A 131 0.84 -15.32 9.36
C VAL A 131 1.02 -16.84 9.37
N ILE A 132 2.16 -17.35 8.88
CA ILE A 132 2.37 -18.79 8.69
C ILE A 132 3.08 -19.38 9.90
N GLY A 133 2.51 -20.44 10.48
CA GLY A 133 3.08 -21.21 11.58
C GLY A 133 2.98 -22.72 11.36
N ARG A 134 3.20 -23.50 12.41
CA ARG A 134 2.92 -24.95 12.45
C ARG A 134 1.74 -25.23 13.35
N ALA A 135 0.89 -26.18 12.94
CA ALA A 135 -0.18 -26.72 13.76
C ALA A 135 -0.18 -28.25 13.71
N GLY A 136 -0.87 -28.87 14.67
CA GLY A 136 -1.01 -30.32 14.77
C GLY A 136 0.15 -31.01 15.51
N LYS A 137 0.02 -32.33 15.68
CA LYS A 137 1.03 -33.21 16.30
C LYS A 137 1.17 -34.50 15.49
N GLY A 138 2.36 -35.08 15.48
CA GLY A 138 2.60 -36.36 14.82
C GLY A 138 2.25 -36.31 13.33
N THR A 139 1.32 -37.16 12.89
CA THR A 139 0.83 -37.27 11.51
C THR A 139 -0.05 -36.12 11.05
N GLU A 140 -0.54 -35.29 11.97
CA GLU A 140 -1.38 -34.13 11.67
C GLU A 140 -0.57 -32.82 11.55
N THR A 141 0.76 -32.91 11.72
CA THR A 141 1.65 -31.74 11.66
C THR A 141 1.61 -31.12 10.26
N ARG A 142 1.28 -29.84 10.19
CA ARG A 142 1.19 -29.07 8.95
C ARG A 142 1.62 -27.62 9.16
N ILE A 143 1.81 -26.91 8.05
CA ILE A 143 1.77 -25.45 8.07
C ILE A 143 0.34 -24.98 8.30
N ALA A 144 0.17 -23.88 9.01
CA ALA A 144 -1.13 -23.28 9.34
C ALA A 144 -1.05 -21.76 9.21
N PHE A 145 -2.21 -21.11 9.06
CA PHE A 145 -2.33 -19.66 8.88
C PHE A 145 -3.12 -19.05 10.05
N ASP A 146 -2.55 -18.06 10.72
CA ASP A 146 -3.05 -17.53 12.00
C ASP A 146 -3.45 -18.66 12.99
N ASN A 147 -4.70 -18.66 13.44
CA ASN A 147 -5.29 -19.70 14.29
C ASN A 147 -5.83 -20.87 13.45
N ASP A 148 -5.01 -21.39 12.54
CA ASP A 148 -5.33 -22.53 11.66
C ASP A 148 -6.55 -22.28 10.74
N LEU A 149 -6.68 -21.04 10.27
CA LEU A 149 -7.67 -20.63 9.29
C LEU A 149 -7.23 -21.01 7.87
N PRO A 150 -8.18 -21.17 6.91
CA PRO A 150 -7.85 -21.15 5.49
C PRO A 150 -7.10 -19.86 5.12
N MET A 151 -6.14 -19.96 4.20
CA MET A 151 -5.26 -18.85 3.87
C MET A 151 -6.03 -17.60 3.40
N GLY A 152 -7.05 -17.77 2.57
CA GLY A 152 -7.86 -16.65 2.05
C GLY A 152 -8.64 -15.89 3.13
N THR A 153 -8.85 -16.52 4.28
CA THR A 153 -9.54 -15.92 5.45
C THR A 153 -8.60 -15.54 6.60
N SER A 154 -7.30 -15.79 6.44
CA SER A 154 -6.26 -15.37 7.37
C SER A 154 -5.86 -13.90 7.14
N SER A 155 -4.97 -13.40 7.99
CA SER A 155 -4.28 -12.11 7.89
C SER A 155 -3.27 -12.04 6.73
N CYS A 156 -3.20 -13.07 5.88
CA CYS A 156 -2.31 -13.12 4.72
C CYS A 156 -2.59 -11.96 3.75
N VAL A 157 -1.60 -11.09 3.59
CA VAL A 157 -1.63 -9.95 2.64
C VAL A 157 -1.33 -10.36 1.19
N GLY A 158 -1.05 -11.63 0.93
CA GLY A 158 -0.84 -12.12 -0.43
C GLY A 158 0.49 -11.68 -1.08
N CYS A 159 1.54 -11.40 -0.32
CA CYS A 159 2.83 -10.95 -0.85
C CYS A 159 3.61 -12.00 -1.68
N GLY A 160 3.22 -13.28 -1.59
CA GLY A 160 3.75 -14.37 -2.41
C GLY A 160 5.18 -14.86 -2.11
N GLU A 161 5.87 -14.29 -1.12
CA GLU A 161 7.24 -14.70 -0.77
C GLU A 161 7.34 -16.17 -0.32
N CYS A 162 6.28 -16.67 0.33
CA CYS A 162 6.17 -18.05 0.76
C CYS A 162 6.12 -19.04 -0.42
N MET A 163 5.57 -18.63 -1.56
CA MET A 163 5.51 -19.44 -2.78
C MET A 163 6.87 -19.52 -3.47
N VAL A 164 7.57 -18.39 -3.54
CA VAL A 164 8.93 -18.31 -4.10
C VAL A 164 9.89 -19.18 -3.29
N SER A 165 9.74 -19.18 -1.97
CA SER A 165 10.61 -19.93 -1.05
C SER A 165 10.27 -21.42 -0.93
N CYS A 166 9.14 -21.87 -1.48
CA CYS A 166 8.67 -23.24 -1.35
C CYS A 166 9.44 -24.19 -2.28
N PRO A 167 10.17 -25.21 -1.78
CA PRO A 167 10.99 -26.09 -2.61
C PRO A 167 10.20 -27.16 -3.38
N THR A 168 8.96 -27.45 -2.96
CA THR A 168 8.20 -28.65 -3.40
C THR A 168 6.86 -28.35 -4.05
N GLY A 169 6.47 -27.08 -4.16
CA GLY A 169 5.16 -26.69 -4.70
C GLY A 169 3.99 -26.78 -3.70
N ALA A 170 4.28 -26.99 -2.41
CA ALA A 170 3.27 -26.94 -1.35
C ALA A 170 2.58 -25.58 -1.22
N LEU A 171 3.28 -24.50 -1.57
CA LEU A 171 2.68 -23.20 -1.80
C LEU A 171 3.02 -22.79 -3.22
N THR A 172 2.01 -22.68 -4.07
CA THR A 172 2.15 -22.31 -5.48
C THR A 172 1.33 -21.09 -5.79
N ASN A 173 1.77 -20.37 -6.81
CA ASN A 173 0.96 -19.28 -7.34
C ASN A 173 -0.29 -19.90 -7.94
N LYS A 174 -1.43 -19.57 -7.33
CA LYS A 174 -2.69 -19.79 -8.01
C LYS A 174 -2.63 -18.85 -9.20
N ARG A 175 -2.89 -19.34 -10.41
CA ARG A 175 -3.18 -18.42 -11.51
C ARG A 175 -4.33 -17.56 -11.01
N ALA A 176 -4.01 -16.32 -10.63
CA ALA A 176 -4.93 -15.46 -9.90
C ALA A 176 -6.23 -15.28 -10.71
N LEU A 177 -6.08 -15.41 -12.02
CA LEU A 177 -7.10 -15.57 -13.04
C LEU A 177 -6.47 -16.44 -14.15
N ASP A 178 -7.24 -17.29 -14.84
CA ASP A 178 -6.92 -17.69 -16.24
C ASP A 178 -7.16 -16.45 -17.12
N VAL A 179 -6.35 -15.43 -16.91
CA VAL A 179 -6.34 -14.21 -17.70
C VAL A 179 -4.94 -14.14 -18.29
N ASP A 180 -4.78 -14.83 -19.41
CA ASP A 180 -4.00 -14.22 -20.48
C ASP A 180 -4.59 -12.84 -20.71
N LEU A 181 -3.74 -11.84 -20.94
CA LEU A 181 -4.22 -10.60 -21.53
C LEU A 181 -4.81 -10.99 -22.89
N GLN A 182 -6.14 -11.13 -22.93
CA GLN A 182 -6.86 -11.68 -24.08
C GLN A 182 -6.64 -10.84 -25.34
N GLU A 183 -6.24 -9.58 -25.15
CA GLU A 183 -5.97 -8.60 -26.18
C GLU A 183 -4.50 -8.17 -26.15
N GLY A 184 -3.76 -8.46 -27.22
CA GLY A 184 -2.40 -7.97 -27.41
C GLY A 184 -1.49 -8.96 -28.11
N GLU A 185 -0.41 -8.44 -28.70
CA GLU A 185 0.65 -9.24 -29.29
C GLU A 185 1.53 -9.80 -28.17
N GLN A 186 1.69 -11.12 -28.10
CA GLN A 186 2.62 -11.73 -27.14
C GLN A 186 4.05 -11.33 -27.48
N ILE A 187 4.82 -10.99 -26.45
CA ILE A 187 6.21 -10.60 -26.58
C ILE A 187 7.10 -11.67 -25.94
N SER A 188 8.22 -11.99 -26.60
CA SER A 188 9.14 -12.99 -26.07
C SER A 188 9.92 -12.46 -24.87
N ALA A 189 10.47 -13.36 -24.05
CA ALA A 189 11.31 -12.97 -22.93
C ALA A 189 12.57 -12.22 -23.40
N ASP A 190 13.12 -12.58 -24.56
CA ASP A 190 14.31 -11.94 -25.12
C ASP A 190 13.99 -10.51 -25.58
N ASP A 191 12.89 -10.32 -26.31
CA ASP A 191 12.44 -8.98 -26.74
C ASP A 191 12.08 -8.07 -25.55
N LEU A 192 11.58 -8.66 -24.45
CA LEU A 192 11.34 -7.91 -23.23
C LEU A 192 12.65 -7.41 -22.64
N LEU A 193 13.68 -8.26 -22.55
CA LEU A 193 14.99 -7.91 -21.97
C LEU A 193 15.71 -6.78 -22.72
N ASP A 194 15.43 -6.59 -24.01
CA ASP A 194 15.96 -5.48 -24.82
C ASP A 194 15.37 -4.12 -24.46
N LEU A 195 14.25 -4.10 -23.72
CA LEU A 195 13.62 -2.85 -23.31
C LEU A 195 14.27 -2.29 -22.04
N PRO A 196 14.47 -0.95 -21.94
CA PRO A 196 15.12 -0.33 -20.79
C PRO A 196 14.51 -0.71 -19.43
N MET A 197 13.19 -0.83 -19.36
CA MET A 197 12.46 -1.19 -18.13
C MET A 197 12.79 -2.60 -17.62
N PHE A 198 13.06 -3.55 -18.52
CA PHE A 198 13.31 -4.96 -18.19
C PHE A 198 14.82 -5.29 -18.18
N ALA A 199 15.68 -4.31 -18.44
CA ALA A 199 17.12 -4.49 -18.38
C ALA A 199 17.54 -5.05 -17.00
N GLY A 200 18.24 -6.20 -17.02
CA GLY A 200 18.67 -6.90 -15.81
C GLY A 200 17.57 -7.71 -15.10
N ALA A 201 16.38 -7.87 -15.69
CA ALA A 201 15.37 -8.80 -15.21
C ALA A 201 15.80 -10.26 -15.48
N SER A 202 15.22 -11.22 -14.74
CA SER A 202 15.49 -12.64 -14.97
C SER A 202 14.75 -13.13 -16.22
N GLY A 203 15.48 -13.54 -17.26
CA GLY A 203 14.89 -14.16 -18.46
C GLY A 203 14.10 -15.44 -18.15
N THR A 204 14.53 -16.21 -17.16
CA THR A 204 13.78 -17.39 -16.66
C THR A 204 12.43 -16.99 -16.07
N PHE A 205 12.38 -15.93 -15.26
CA PHE A 205 11.13 -15.41 -14.72
C PHE A 205 10.19 -14.95 -15.83
N LEU A 206 10.68 -14.16 -16.78
CA LEU A 206 9.86 -13.67 -17.91
C LEU A 206 9.34 -14.84 -18.77
N SER A 207 10.16 -15.88 -18.96
CA SER A 207 9.77 -17.10 -19.68
C SER A 207 8.70 -17.91 -18.94
N LEU A 208 8.78 -18.00 -17.61
CA LEU A 208 7.78 -18.66 -16.77
C LEU A 208 6.47 -17.88 -16.64
N ASN A 209 6.51 -16.58 -16.95
CA ASN A 209 5.35 -15.68 -16.92
C ASN A 209 4.97 -15.20 -18.33
N ARG A 210 5.14 -16.05 -19.35
CA ARG A 210 4.62 -15.80 -20.72
C ARG A 210 3.11 -15.49 -20.65
N GLY A 211 2.67 -14.53 -21.44
CA GLY A 211 1.29 -14.03 -21.40
C GLY A 211 0.99 -13.01 -20.30
N SER A 212 1.90 -12.83 -19.33
CA SER A 212 1.74 -11.80 -18.27
C SER A 212 2.16 -10.40 -18.72
N VAL A 213 2.73 -10.27 -19.93
CA VAL A 213 3.00 -9.01 -20.62
C VAL A 213 2.57 -9.17 -22.07
N VAL A 214 1.79 -8.21 -22.58
CA VAL A 214 1.45 -8.13 -24.01
C VAL A 214 1.67 -6.73 -24.54
N ARG A 215 1.98 -6.65 -25.82
CA ARG A 215 2.09 -5.40 -26.56
C ARG A 215 0.73 -5.02 -27.13
N ARG A 216 0.28 -3.80 -26.83
CA ARG A 216 -0.95 -3.21 -27.36
C ARG A 216 -0.63 -1.98 -28.19
N ARG A 217 -1.39 -1.82 -29.28
CA ARG A 217 -1.29 -0.67 -30.17
C ARG A 217 -2.62 0.07 -30.17
N PHE A 218 -2.56 1.37 -29.97
CA PHE A 218 -3.69 2.28 -29.92
C PHE A 218 -3.52 3.34 -31.00
N ARG A 219 -4.60 3.67 -31.70
CA ARG A 219 -4.61 4.77 -32.67
C ARG A 219 -4.82 6.10 -31.97
N ALA A 220 -4.42 7.19 -32.62
CA ALA A 220 -4.74 8.53 -32.13
C ALA A 220 -6.25 8.68 -31.79
N GLY A 221 -6.55 9.08 -30.56
CA GLY A 221 -7.90 9.23 -30.03
C GLY A 221 -8.44 8.04 -29.23
N ASP A 222 -7.82 6.86 -29.31
CA ASP A 222 -8.26 5.67 -28.58
C ASP A 222 -8.07 5.86 -27.06
N VAL A 223 -9.03 5.35 -26.28
CA VAL A 223 -8.97 5.35 -24.82
C VAL A 223 -8.31 4.06 -24.34
N ILE A 224 -7.22 4.18 -23.59
CA ILE A 224 -6.46 3.04 -23.06
C ILE A 224 -7.09 2.53 -21.76
N CYS A 225 -7.47 3.45 -20.86
CA CYS A 225 -8.23 3.14 -19.65
C CYS A 225 -9.04 4.36 -19.22
N ARG A 226 -10.11 4.15 -18.46
CA ARG A 226 -10.96 5.23 -17.95
C ARG A 226 -10.83 5.37 -16.44
N GLU A 227 -10.94 6.62 -16.00
CA GLU A 227 -11.09 6.96 -14.59
C GLU A 227 -12.22 6.14 -13.94
N GLY A 228 -11.97 5.59 -12.74
CA GLY A 228 -12.93 4.78 -12.00
C GLY A 228 -12.98 3.30 -12.40
N GLU A 229 -12.43 2.91 -13.55
CA GLU A 229 -12.37 1.50 -13.95
C GLU A 229 -11.50 0.70 -12.99
N TYR A 230 -11.93 -0.50 -12.62
CA TYR A 230 -11.09 -1.44 -11.92
C TYR A 230 -10.22 -2.19 -12.93
N GLY A 231 -8.92 -2.27 -12.64
CA GLY A 231 -7.96 -3.02 -13.45
C GLY A 231 -6.99 -3.79 -12.57
N SER A 232 -6.31 -4.76 -13.16
CA SER A 232 -5.25 -5.55 -12.51
C SER A 232 -3.91 -5.41 -13.22
N THR A 233 -3.82 -4.50 -14.20
CA THR A 233 -2.68 -4.33 -15.09
C THR A 233 -2.04 -2.95 -14.95
N ALA A 234 -0.77 -2.83 -15.28
CA ALA A 234 -0.06 -1.57 -15.46
C ALA A 234 0.39 -1.43 -16.91
N PHE A 235 0.58 -0.20 -17.37
CA PHE A 235 0.94 0.10 -18.74
C PHE A 235 2.27 0.83 -18.81
N TYR A 236 3.16 0.38 -19.70
CA TYR A 236 4.42 1.04 -20.02
C TYR A 236 4.43 1.52 -21.46
N ILE A 237 4.71 2.80 -21.70
CA ILE A 237 4.68 3.37 -23.05
C ILE A 237 5.96 3.02 -23.78
N VAL A 238 5.87 2.25 -24.86
CA VAL A 238 7.03 1.90 -25.71
C VAL A 238 7.30 3.01 -26.72
N SER A 239 6.23 3.56 -27.30
CA SER A 239 6.30 4.65 -28.28
C SER A 239 4.98 5.43 -28.31
N GLY A 240 5.02 6.67 -28.80
CA GLY A 240 3.87 7.57 -28.84
C GLY A 240 3.70 8.41 -27.57
N ARG A 241 2.56 9.11 -27.50
CA ARG A 241 2.18 10.00 -26.41
C ARG A 241 0.71 9.82 -26.08
N VAL A 242 0.42 9.91 -24.79
CA VAL A 242 -0.92 9.81 -24.24
C VAL A 242 -1.25 11.05 -23.42
N GLU A 243 -2.51 11.44 -23.44
CA GLU A 243 -3.10 12.40 -22.54
C GLU A 243 -3.66 11.68 -21.32
N VAL A 244 -3.38 12.20 -20.14
CA VAL A 244 -3.97 11.76 -18.89
C VAL A 244 -4.85 12.88 -18.36
N SER A 245 -6.12 12.60 -18.14
CA SER A 245 -7.07 13.59 -17.65
C SER A 245 -8.02 12.98 -16.63
N ILE A 246 -8.48 13.82 -15.71
CA ILE A 246 -9.67 13.51 -14.92
C ILE A 246 -10.84 14.37 -15.40
N ALA A 247 -12.02 13.82 -15.21
CA ALA A 247 -13.26 14.55 -15.09
C ALA A 247 -13.06 15.92 -14.39
N SER A 248 -13.36 17.05 -15.07
CA SER A 248 -13.22 18.39 -14.47
C SER A 248 -13.82 18.46 -13.05
N PRO A 249 -13.10 19.02 -12.07
CA PRO A 249 -13.50 18.99 -10.66
C PRO A 249 -14.88 19.63 -10.46
N LEU A 250 -15.73 18.91 -9.70
CA LEU A 250 -17.09 19.29 -9.33
C LEU A 250 -17.08 20.47 -8.34
N ALA A 251 -17.09 21.72 -8.81
CA ALA A 251 -17.03 22.96 -8.00
C ALA A 251 -17.44 22.85 -6.50
N HIS A 252 -16.55 23.29 -5.61
CA HIS A 252 -16.71 23.22 -4.16
C HIS A 252 -17.90 24.05 -3.69
N VAL A 253 -18.70 23.41 -2.85
CA VAL A 253 -19.75 24.06 -2.07
C VAL A 253 -19.06 24.87 -0.98
N LYS A 254 -18.85 26.17 -1.21
CA LYS A 254 -18.58 27.09 -0.11
C LYS A 254 -19.83 27.08 0.77
N SER A 255 -19.68 26.74 2.04
CA SER A 255 -20.69 26.97 3.08
C SER A 255 -20.85 28.48 3.31
N GLY A 256 -21.38 29.19 2.32
CA GLY A 256 -21.83 30.55 2.48
C GLY A 256 -23.06 30.52 3.37
N ARG A 257 -22.98 31.15 4.54
CA ARG A 257 -24.18 31.53 5.32
C ARG A 257 -25.14 32.24 4.36
N GLY A 258 -26.23 31.58 3.99
CA GLY A 258 -27.27 32.14 3.15
C GLY A 258 -27.78 33.43 3.78
N ALA A 259 -27.55 34.55 3.09
CA ALA A 259 -28.12 35.84 3.45
C ALA A 259 -29.61 35.83 3.08
N GLY A 260 -30.46 35.42 4.01
CA GLY A 260 -31.91 35.66 3.97
C GLY A 260 -32.26 37.00 4.64
N PRO A 261 -33.28 37.74 4.18
CA PRO A 261 -33.52 39.12 4.60
C PRO A 261 -34.40 39.16 5.85
N ALA A 262 -33.87 39.54 7.01
CA ALA A 262 -34.66 40.20 8.06
C ALA A 262 -33.79 40.83 9.16
N ARG A 263 -34.02 42.12 9.37
CA ARG A 263 -33.55 42.97 10.48
C ARG A 263 -33.77 42.32 11.86
N VAL A 264 -32.73 41.84 12.54
CA VAL A 264 -32.66 41.87 14.03
C VAL A 264 -31.21 42.09 14.51
N SER A 265 -31.03 43.21 15.20
CA SER A 265 -29.94 43.71 16.05
C SER A 265 -28.49 43.19 15.91
N ARG A 266 -27.62 44.15 15.55
CA ARG A 266 -26.15 44.26 15.63
C ARG A 266 -25.45 43.84 16.95
N PHE A 267 -26.18 43.32 17.94
CA PHE A 267 -25.65 42.98 19.27
C PHE A 267 -25.11 41.54 19.34
N PHE A 268 -25.77 40.58 18.69
CA PHE A 268 -25.33 39.17 18.66
C PHE A 268 -24.11 38.93 17.74
N GLU A 269 -23.88 39.83 16.79
CA GLU A 269 -22.75 39.77 15.84
C GLU A 269 -21.38 39.95 16.52
N ARG A 270 -21.34 40.61 17.69
CA ARG A 270 -20.13 40.75 18.51
C ARG A 270 -19.84 39.52 19.38
N LEU A 271 -20.87 38.79 19.81
CA LEU A 271 -20.69 37.58 20.60
C LEU A 271 -20.26 36.39 19.71
N SER A 272 -20.72 36.32 18.46
CA SER A 272 -20.33 35.26 17.52
C SER A 272 -18.89 35.36 17.01
N ARG A 273 -18.23 36.53 17.16
CA ARG A 273 -16.79 36.68 16.86
C ARG A 273 -15.87 36.18 17.97
N LEU A 274 -16.42 35.89 19.15
CA LEU A 274 -15.70 35.25 20.27
C LEU A 274 -15.76 33.72 20.22
N VAL A 275 -16.56 33.15 19.29
CA VAL A 275 -16.78 31.70 19.14
C VAL A 275 -16.51 31.23 17.70
N SER A 276 -16.02 32.11 16.82
CA SER A 276 -15.48 31.68 15.53
C SER A 276 -14.15 30.97 15.78
N SER A 277 -14.17 29.65 15.64
CA SER A 277 -12.98 28.82 15.51
C SER A 277 -12.03 29.43 14.48
N ASP A 278 -10.75 29.52 14.81
CA ASP A 278 -9.69 29.90 13.89
C ASP A 278 -9.88 29.20 12.54
N GLU A 279 -9.97 29.98 11.46
CA GLU A 279 -9.92 29.46 10.10
C GLU A 279 -8.57 28.76 9.90
N ASP A 280 -8.59 27.50 9.47
CA ASP A 280 -7.38 26.70 9.22
C ASP A 280 -6.54 27.41 8.14
N PRO A 281 -5.28 27.83 8.42
CA PRO A 281 -4.43 28.55 7.47
C PRO A 281 -4.21 27.81 6.14
N ARG A 282 -4.54 26.51 6.08
CA ARG A 282 -4.51 25.70 4.85
C ARG A 282 -5.61 26.06 3.84
N GLU A 283 -6.70 26.72 4.25
CA GLU A 283 -7.76 27.16 3.33
C GLU A 283 -7.35 28.36 2.45
N ALA A 284 -6.29 29.10 2.82
CA ALA A 284 -5.80 30.23 2.03
C ALA A 284 -5.00 29.82 0.78
N GLY A 285 -4.48 28.58 0.74
CA GLY A 285 -3.69 28.06 -0.38
C GLY A 285 -4.53 27.14 -1.27
N GLY A 286 -5.22 27.70 -2.26
CA GLY A 286 -5.95 26.91 -3.26
C GLY A 286 -5.05 25.83 -3.89
N HIS A 287 -5.54 24.59 -3.96
CA HIS A 287 -4.79 23.47 -4.53
C HIS A 287 -4.47 23.74 -6.00
N ARG A 288 -3.18 23.78 -6.34
CA ARG A 288 -2.72 23.95 -7.73
C ARG A 288 -2.74 22.66 -8.54
N PHE A 289 -2.60 21.49 -7.89
CA PHE A 289 -2.44 20.21 -8.56
C PHE A 289 -3.29 19.09 -7.95
N ILE A 290 -3.78 18.17 -8.79
CA ILE A 290 -4.52 16.97 -8.45
C ILE A 290 -3.61 15.75 -8.64
N PRO A 291 -3.42 14.94 -7.61
CA PRO A 291 -2.54 13.78 -7.70
C PRO A 291 -3.23 12.61 -8.40
N ILE A 292 -2.45 11.89 -9.21
CA ILE A 292 -2.89 10.69 -9.93
C ILE A 292 -1.82 9.60 -9.87
N ASP A 293 -2.23 8.39 -10.24
CA ASP A 293 -1.45 7.15 -10.42
C ASP A 293 -0.63 7.21 -11.73
N ALA A 294 0.27 8.20 -11.82
CA ALA A 294 1.17 8.43 -12.94
C ALA A 294 2.43 9.20 -12.50
N SER A 295 3.41 9.31 -13.40
CA SER A 295 4.62 10.12 -13.23
C SER A 295 4.36 11.64 -13.19
N VAL A 296 3.13 12.09 -13.43
CA VAL A 296 2.73 13.51 -13.47
C VAL A 296 1.59 13.78 -12.50
N ALA A 297 1.40 15.05 -12.13
CA ALA A 297 0.18 15.51 -11.47
C ALA A 297 -0.59 16.44 -12.42
N LEU A 298 -1.90 16.51 -12.24
CA LEU A 298 -2.80 17.29 -13.10
C LEU A 298 -2.98 18.69 -12.53
N GLU A 299 -3.09 19.73 -13.35
CA GLU A 299 -3.42 21.08 -12.83
C GLU A 299 -4.88 21.14 -12.38
N HIS A 300 -5.16 21.76 -11.24
CA HIS A 300 -6.53 21.76 -10.70
C HIS A 300 -7.55 22.45 -11.63
N ASN A 301 -7.16 23.56 -12.27
CA ASN A 301 -8.04 24.32 -13.16
C ASN A 301 -8.19 23.67 -14.55
N ASN A 302 -7.19 22.90 -14.98
CA ASN A 302 -7.19 22.19 -16.25
C ASN A 302 -6.52 20.82 -16.03
N PRO A 303 -7.28 19.81 -15.58
CA PRO A 303 -6.69 18.59 -15.06
C PRO A 303 -6.29 17.63 -16.17
N VAL A 304 -5.32 18.05 -16.96
CA VAL A 304 -4.79 17.37 -18.13
C VAL A 304 -3.26 17.41 -18.06
N ALA A 305 -2.63 16.28 -18.31
CA ALA A 305 -1.18 16.15 -18.48
C ALA A 305 -0.88 15.18 -19.63
N GLN A 306 0.38 15.14 -20.07
CA GLN A 306 0.82 14.20 -21.11
C GLN A 306 1.89 13.26 -20.57
N LEU A 307 1.81 12.00 -20.98
CA LEU A 307 2.86 11.00 -20.79
C LEU A 307 3.40 10.58 -22.16
N GLY A 308 4.67 10.25 -22.22
CA GLY A 308 5.35 9.81 -23.43
C GLY A 308 6.18 8.56 -23.22
N ARG A 309 7.04 8.27 -24.21
CA ARG A 309 7.90 7.09 -24.23
C ARG A 309 8.58 6.83 -22.89
N ASP A 310 8.59 5.54 -22.58
CA ASP A 310 9.09 4.87 -21.41
C ASP A 310 8.34 5.18 -20.10
N GLU A 311 7.28 5.99 -20.07
CA GLU A 311 6.54 6.26 -18.84
C GLU A 311 5.58 5.11 -18.47
N LEU A 312 5.35 4.95 -17.17
CA LEU A 312 4.44 3.97 -16.59
C LEU A 312 3.19 4.68 -16.06
N PHE A 313 2.02 4.07 -16.23
CA PHE A 313 0.80 4.47 -15.57
C PHE A 313 -0.04 3.26 -15.15
N GLY A 314 -0.89 3.47 -14.14
CA GLY A 314 -1.79 2.43 -13.65
C GLY A 314 -1.15 1.43 -12.70
N GLU A 315 0.03 1.76 -12.16
CA GLU A 315 0.78 0.93 -11.23
C GLU A 315 0.03 0.69 -9.92
N MET A 316 -0.66 1.69 -9.38
CA MET A 316 -1.40 1.55 -8.12
C MET A 316 -2.68 0.76 -8.29
N THR A 317 -3.33 0.91 -9.44
CA THR A 317 -4.44 0.02 -9.79
C THR A 317 -3.97 -1.44 -9.79
N CYS A 318 -2.81 -1.68 -10.41
CA CYS A 318 -2.20 -2.99 -10.48
C CYS A 318 -1.78 -3.53 -9.10
N LEU A 319 -1.14 -2.74 -8.23
CA LEU A 319 -0.57 -3.19 -6.94
C LEU A 319 -1.57 -3.18 -5.79
N SER A 320 -2.40 -2.15 -5.71
CA SER A 320 -3.26 -1.87 -4.56
C SER A 320 -4.73 -2.19 -4.80
N LEU A 321 -5.10 -2.65 -6.01
CA LEU A 321 -6.49 -2.93 -6.42
C LEU A 321 -7.39 -1.69 -6.36
N TYR A 322 -6.79 -0.49 -6.43
CA TYR A 322 -7.56 0.74 -6.54
C TYR A 322 -8.09 0.89 -7.96
N PRO A 323 -9.23 1.58 -8.15
CA PRO A 323 -9.67 1.93 -9.49
C PRO A 323 -8.72 2.95 -10.11
N ARG A 324 -8.70 3.00 -11.45
CA ARG A 324 -7.91 3.94 -12.23
C ARG A 324 -8.19 5.36 -11.77
N SER A 325 -7.13 6.07 -11.41
CA SER A 325 -7.22 7.45 -10.89
C SER A 325 -7.56 8.49 -11.96
N ALA A 326 -7.35 8.17 -13.25
CA ALA A 326 -7.53 9.07 -14.38
C ALA A 326 -7.86 8.30 -15.66
N THR A 327 -8.41 9.01 -16.63
CA THR A 327 -8.62 8.53 -18.00
C THR A 327 -7.34 8.76 -18.80
N VAL A 328 -6.92 7.76 -19.58
CA VAL A 328 -5.74 7.84 -20.44
C VAL A 328 -6.15 7.63 -21.89
N ARG A 329 -5.78 8.57 -22.77
CA ARG A 329 -6.12 8.57 -24.20
C ARG A 329 -4.88 8.74 -25.06
N ALA A 330 -4.75 7.97 -26.12
CA ALA A 330 -3.66 8.12 -27.09
C ALA A 330 -3.82 9.44 -27.86
N LEU A 331 -2.77 10.29 -27.88
CA LEU A 331 -2.75 11.53 -28.68
C LEU A 331 -2.29 11.28 -30.11
N GLU A 332 -1.46 10.26 -30.28
CA GLU A 332 -0.92 9.76 -31.54
C GLU A 332 -0.92 8.23 -31.51
N ASP A 333 -0.56 7.60 -32.63
CA ASP A 333 -0.41 6.14 -32.65
C ASP A 333 0.62 5.73 -31.60
N THR A 334 0.15 4.98 -30.60
CA THR A 334 0.86 4.69 -29.36
C THR A 334 0.96 3.20 -29.15
N GLU A 335 2.17 2.73 -28.83
CA GLU A 335 2.42 1.37 -28.42
C GLU A 335 2.70 1.31 -26.92
N VAL A 336 2.00 0.42 -26.22
CA VAL A 336 2.19 0.19 -24.79
C VAL A 336 2.38 -1.29 -24.50
N LEU A 337 3.11 -1.60 -23.43
CA LEU A 337 3.11 -2.92 -22.81
C LEU A 337 2.12 -2.92 -21.66
N GLU A 338 1.11 -3.77 -21.76
CA GLU A 338 0.21 -4.05 -20.64
C GLU A 338 0.78 -5.25 -19.88
N MET A 339 0.92 -5.12 -18.55
CA MET A 339 1.52 -6.15 -17.71
C MET A 339 0.72 -6.42 -16.44
N LEU A 340 0.73 -7.68 -16.00
CA LEU A 340 0.10 -8.14 -14.76
C LEU A 340 0.93 -7.82 -13.51
N ARG A 341 0.28 -7.88 -12.34
CA ARG A 341 0.87 -7.58 -11.02
C ARG A 341 2.16 -8.32 -10.72
N ASN A 342 2.22 -9.62 -11.02
CA ASN A 342 3.40 -10.45 -10.80
C ASN A 342 4.63 -9.88 -11.50
N VAL A 343 4.48 -9.40 -12.73
CA VAL A 343 5.57 -8.79 -13.51
C VAL A 343 5.94 -7.44 -12.92
N LEU A 344 4.97 -6.57 -12.63
CA LEU A 344 5.22 -5.27 -12.03
C LEU A 344 5.94 -5.40 -10.67
N TYR A 345 5.53 -6.35 -9.83
CA TYR A 345 6.15 -6.61 -8.53
C TYR A 345 7.60 -7.10 -8.67
N MET A 346 7.88 -7.91 -9.69
CA MET A 346 9.26 -8.32 -10.02
C MET A 346 10.09 -7.13 -10.48
N LEU A 347 9.56 -6.29 -11.37
CA LEU A 347 10.24 -5.08 -11.84
C LEU A 347 10.55 -4.13 -10.68
N GLN A 348 9.63 -3.95 -9.74
CA GLN A 348 9.88 -3.17 -8.53
C GLN A 348 11.01 -3.73 -7.65
N LYS A 349 11.41 -5.00 -7.78
CA LYS A 349 12.59 -5.56 -7.10
C LYS A 349 13.87 -5.42 -7.92
N ASN A 350 13.78 -5.14 -9.22
CA ASN A 350 14.92 -4.96 -10.11
C ASN A 350 15.63 -3.62 -9.83
N ARG A 351 16.95 -3.68 -9.57
CA ARG A 351 17.77 -2.50 -9.26
C ARG A 351 17.86 -1.52 -10.42
N THR A 352 18.01 -1.99 -11.65
CA THR A 352 18.10 -1.16 -12.85
C THR A 352 16.80 -0.39 -13.06
N PHE A 353 15.67 -1.09 -12.92
CA PHE A 353 14.35 -0.49 -13.03
C PHE A 353 14.13 0.62 -11.98
N LYS A 354 14.47 0.34 -10.70
CA LYS A 354 14.37 1.35 -9.64
C LYS A 354 15.15 2.62 -9.95
N VAL A 355 16.39 2.49 -10.41
CA VAL A 355 17.26 3.64 -10.73
C VAL A 355 16.64 4.50 -11.83
N GLU A 356 16.12 3.88 -12.88
CA GLU A 356 15.49 4.61 -13.99
C GLU A 356 14.17 5.28 -13.56
N LEU A 357 13.35 4.60 -12.75
CA LEU A 357 12.13 5.18 -12.18
C LEU A 357 12.43 6.38 -11.28
N GLU A 358 13.42 6.26 -10.39
CA GLU A 358 13.88 7.35 -9.53
C GLU A 358 14.38 8.55 -10.35
N ARG A 359 15.21 8.31 -11.39
CA ARG A 359 15.73 9.39 -12.25
C ARG A 359 14.60 10.22 -12.84
N ARG A 360 13.55 9.57 -13.35
CA ARG A 360 12.44 10.27 -14.00
C ARG A 360 11.53 10.97 -13.02
N TYR A 361 11.29 10.35 -11.87
CA TYR A 361 10.59 11.02 -10.79
C TYR A 361 11.29 12.32 -10.40
N ARG A 362 12.63 12.29 -10.27
CA ARG A 362 13.46 13.47 -9.98
C ARG A 362 13.35 14.55 -11.07
N GLU A 363 13.41 14.15 -12.34
CA GLU A 363 13.35 15.08 -13.48
C GLU A 363 11.98 15.73 -13.68
N ARG A 364 10.89 14.95 -13.57
CA ARG A 364 9.55 15.35 -14.05
C ARG A 364 8.51 15.56 -12.96
N ALA A 365 8.59 14.81 -11.87
CA ALA A 365 7.51 14.72 -10.88
C ALA A 365 7.82 15.47 -9.57
N LEU A 366 9.10 15.51 -9.19
CA LEU A 366 9.54 16.03 -7.89
C LEU A 366 9.17 17.50 -7.70
N ALA A 367 9.35 18.32 -8.74
CA ALA A 367 9.02 19.75 -8.71
C ALA A 367 7.53 19.96 -8.38
N THR A 368 6.66 19.24 -9.08
CA THR A 368 5.21 19.31 -8.91
C THR A 368 4.78 18.75 -7.55
N HIS A 369 5.40 17.65 -7.12
CA HIS A 369 5.11 17.07 -5.80
C HIS A 369 5.52 18.03 -4.67
N LEU A 370 6.72 18.61 -4.70
CA LEU A 370 7.14 19.62 -3.73
C LEU A 370 6.16 20.78 -3.68
N ARG A 371 5.78 21.33 -4.83
CA ARG A 371 4.81 22.45 -4.90
C ARG A 371 3.41 22.08 -4.42
N SER A 372 3.04 20.81 -4.40
CA SER A 372 1.76 20.37 -3.85
C SER A 372 1.73 20.35 -2.31
N VAL A 373 2.90 20.37 -1.67
CA VAL A 373 3.01 20.46 -0.21
C VAL A 373 2.94 21.94 0.18
N PRO A 374 1.99 22.38 1.03
CA PRO A 374 1.76 23.80 1.32
C PRO A 374 3.02 24.57 1.75
N ILE A 375 3.88 23.96 2.56
CA ILE A 375 5.11 24.61 3.05
C ILE A 375 6.17 24.82 1.96
N PHE A 376 6.08 24.08 0.86
CA PHE A 376 6.96 24.12 -0.28
C PHE A 376 6.29 24.70 -1.54
N ALA A 377 5.08 25.27 -1.43
CA ALA A 377 4.34 25.79 -2.59
C ALA A 377 5.11 26.86 -3.38
N ASP A 378 5.84 27.73 -2.67
CA ASP A 378 6.60 28.87 -3.23
C ASP A 378 8.12 28.64 -3.23
N VAL A 379 8.58 27.38 -3.32
CA VAL A 379 10.03 27.11 -3.41
C VAL A 379 10.60 27.54 -4.75
N SER A 380 11.84 28.06 -4.72
CA SER A 380 12.55 28.45 -5.93
C SER A 380 12.95 27.23 -6.77
N GLU A 381 13.13 27.43 -8.08
CA GLU A 381 13.70 26.40 -8.97
C GLU A 381 15.09 25.95 -8.50
N GLU A 382 15.87 26.85 -7.89
CA GLU A 382 17.15 26.51 -7.29
C GLU A 382 17.02 25.45 -6.19
N PHE A 383 16.05 25.61 -5.28
CA PHE A 383 15.76 24.64 -4.22
C PHE A 383 15.41 23.25 -4.79
N ILE A 384 14.54 23.23 -5.80
CA ILE A 384 14.10 21.99 -6.45
C ILE A 384 15.27 21.29 -7.12
N ASN A 385 16.08 22.03 -7.88
CA ASN A 385 17.24 21.48 -8.59
C ASN A 385 18.29 20.92 -7.63
N GLN A 386 18.50 21.56 -6.46
CA GLN A 386 19.39 21.02 -5.43
C GLN A 386 18.90 19.69 -4.86
N LEU A 387 17.57 19.55 -4.68
CA LEU A 387 16.97 18.34 -4.16
C LEU A 387 16.96 17.20 -5.17
N ARG A 388 16.92 17.53 -6.46
CA ARG A 388 16.69 16.60 -7.55
C ARG A 388 17.55 15.35 -7.43
N ASP A 389 18.85 15.48 -7.19
CA ASP A 389 19.76 14.32 -7.16
C ASP A 389 19.93 13.69 -5.77
N ARG A 390 19.23 14.20 -4.76
CA ARG A 390 19.39 13.84 -3.34
C ARG A 390 18.16 13.15 -2.74
N VAL A 391 17.14 12.85 -3.56
CA VAL A 391 15.93 12.13 -3.12
C VAL A 391 15.92 10.68 -3.54
N THR A 392 15.45 9.80 -2.67
CA THR A 392 15.26 8.37 -2.96
C THR A 392 13.80 7.99 -2.77
N LEU A 393 13.28 7.10 -3.62
CA LEU A 393 11.93 6.58 -3.46
C LEU A 393 11.97 5.30 -2.63
N ILE A 394 11.22 5.27 -1.53
CA ILE A 394 11.14 4.11 -0.64
C ILE A 394 9.71 3.60 -0.56
N PRO A 395 9.45 2.36 -1.02
CA PRO A 395 8.15 1.72 -0.87
C PRO A 395 8.04 1.04 0.50
N PHE A 396 6.82 1.06 1.06
CA PHE A 396 6.41 0.38 2.28
C PHE A 396 5.14 -0.42 2.01
N GLN A 397 5.05 -1.59 2.63
CA GLN A 397 3.86 -2.45 2.56
C GLN A 397 2.85 -2.08 3.66
N PRO A 398 1.56 -2.43 3.49
CA PRO A 398 0.57 -2.25 4.55
C PRO A 398 1.02 -2.90 5.86
N GLY A 399 0.92 -2.17 6.97
CA GLY A 399 1.34 -2.60 8.31
C GLY A 399 2.83 -2.37 8.61
N GLN A 400 3.67 -2.06 7.61
CA GLN A 400 5.09 -1.86 7.82
C GLN A 400 5.35 -0.54 8.58
N VAL A 401 6.16 -0.62 9.63
CA VAL A 401 6.62 0.56 10.38
C VAL A 401 7.71 1.29 9.58
N ILE A 402 7.51 2.59 9.36
CA ILE A 402 8.46 3.47 8.66
C ILE A 402 9.59 3.87 9.60
N PHE A 403 9.25 4.34 10.80
CA PHE A 403 10.16 4.55 11.93
C PHE A 403 9.37 4.53 13.24
N ARG A 404 10.04 4.23 14.36
CA ARG A 404 9.42 4.23 15.69
C ARG A 404 9.74 5.51 16.45
N GLN A 405 8.89 5.83 17.41
CA GLN A 405 9.18 6.82 18.44
C GLN A 405 10.52 6.50 19.13
N ASP A 406 11.24 7.55 19.53
CA ASP A 406 12.52 7.54 20.22
C ASP A 406 13.72 7.01 19.40
N GLU A 407 13.49 6.46 18.19
CA GLU A 407 14.58 6.14 17.26
C GLU A 407 15.30 7.43 16.80
N PRO A 408 16.59 7.36 16.44
CA PRO A 408 17.29 8.51 15.88
C PRO A 408 16.67 8.95 14.55
N ALA A 409 16.52 10.26 14.37
CA ALA A 409 16.01 10.86 13.15
C ALA A 409 17.13 10.98 12.10
N ASP A 410 17.01 10.19 11.04
CA ASP A 410 17.99 10.02 9.97
C ASP A 410 17.51 10.56 8.61
N SER A 411 16.23 10.88 8.49
CA SER A 411 15.59 11.24 7.22
C SER A 411 14.29 12.01 7.40
N PHE A 412 14.00 12.86 6.44
CA PHE A 412 12.71 13.52 6.22
C PHE A 412 12.00 12.83 5.07
N TYR A 413 10.66 12.74 5.14
CA TYR A 413 9.88 12.04 4.13
C TYR A 413 8.70 12.88 3.62
N LEU A 414 8.48 12.85 2.31
CA LEU A 414 7.24 13.32 1.68
C LEU A 414 6.40 12.13 1.28
N VAL A 415 5.10 12.16 1.58
CA VAL A 415 4.18 11.09 1.17
C VAL A 415 3.86 11.27 -0.31
N ARG A 416 4.40 10.42 -1.18
CA ARG A 416 4.06 10.43 -2.62
C ARG A 416 2.77 9.67 -2.89
N ILE A 417 2.62 8.53 -2.25
CA ILE A 417 1.48 7.62 -2.43
C ILE A 417 1.15 6.96 -1.09
N GLY A 418 -0.13 6.70 -0.87
CA GLY A 418 -0.64 5.92 0.25
C GLY A 418 -0.94 6.75 1.50
N PHE A 419 -1.26 6.05 2.59
CA PHE A 419 -1.65 6.59 3.88
C PHE A 419 -0.73 6.10 4.99
N VAL A 420 -0.27 7.04 5.81
CA VAL A 420 0.59 6.78 6.97
C VAL A 420 -0.17 7.13 8.25
N LYS A 421 -0.22 6.19 9.20
CA LYS A 421 -0.71 6.42 10.56
C LYS A 421 0.44 6.91 11.43
N VAL A 422 0.25 8.01 12.14
CA VAL A 422 1.19 8.56 13.13
C VAL A 422 0.65 8.28 14.52
N THR A 423 1.37 7.50 15.32
CA THR A 423 1.00 7.15 16.70
C THR A 423 2.07 7.59 17.70
N GLN A 424 1.65 7.88 18.93
CA GLN A 424 2.56 8.16 20.03
C GLN A 424 2.26 7.17 21.16
N SER A 425 3.32 6.55 21.69
CA SER A 425 3.23 5.61 22.79
C SER A 425 3.32 6.38 24.11
N LEU A 426 2.30 6.25 24.95
CA LEU A 426 2.18 6.93 26.24
C LEU A 426 1.94 5.93 27.38
N PRO A 427 2.16 6.31 28.65
CA PRO A 427 1.74 5.50 29.80
C PRO A 427 0.21 5.29 29.77
N GLY A 428 -0.24 4.08 29.42
CA GLY A 428 -1.66 3.74 29.27
C GLY A 428 -2.08 3.29 27.85
N GLY A 429 -1.18 3.37 26.86
CA GLY A 429 -1.42 2.83 25.52
C GLY A 429 -0.93 3.74 24.40
N GLU A 430 -1.20 3.33 23.15
CA GLU A 430 -0.90 4.15 21.97
C GLU A 430 -2.06 5.08 21.62
N ILE A 431 -1.73 6.34 21.36
CA ILE A 431 -2.66 7.32 20.81
C ILE A 431 -2.33 7.58 19.35
N VAL A 432 -3.37 7.79 18.54
CA VAL A 432 -3.17 8.21 17.15
C VAL A 432 -3.14 9.73 17.12
N LEU A 433 -2.05 10.30 16.59
CA LEU A 433 -1.87 11.73 16.47
C LEU A 433 -2.47 12.27 15.18
N LYS A 434 -2.17 11.61 14.05
CA LYS A 434 -2.56 12.08 12.72
C LYS A 434 -2.50 10.95 11.70
N TYR A 435 -3.24 11.13 10.60
CA TYR A 435 -3.10 10.36 9.38
C TYR A 435 -2.53 11.29 8.32
N LEU A 436 -1.53 10.81 7.60
CA LEU A 436 -0.85 11.55 6.55
C LEU A 436 -1.18 10.88 5.22
N ALA A 437 -1.50 11.70 4.23
CA ALA A 437 -1.78 11.27 2.87
C ALA A 437 -0.84 12.00 1.90
N ARG A 438 -1.02 11.80 0.60
CA ARG A 438 -0.21 12.50 -0.39
C ARG A 438 -0.32 14.02 -0.24
N GLY A 439 0.84 14.69 -0.29
CA GLY A 439 0.97 16.13 -0.04
C GLY A 439 1.28 16.47 1.42
N ASP A 440 1.24 15.47 2.32
CA ASP A 440 1.78 15.58 3.67
C ASP A 440 3.26 15.14 3.73
N TYR A 441 3.88 15.42 4.88
CA TYR A 441 5.25 15.05 5.19
C TYR A 441 5.40 14.63 6.65
N LEU A 442 6.48 13.89 6.92
CA LEU A 442 6.81 13.37 8.24
C LEU A 442 8.31 13.37 8.51
N GLY A 443 8.64 13.34 9.81
CA GLY A 443 10.01 13.17 10.30
C GLY A 443 10.80 14.46 10.50
N GLU A 444 10.19 15.63 10.30
CA GLU A 444 10.83 16.94 10.44
C GLU A 444 11.22 17.27 11.88
N ILE A 445 10.38 16.89 12.86
CA ILE A 445 10.57 17.31 14.26
C ILE A 445 11.91 16.80 14.80
N GLY A 446 12.21 15.52 14.56
CA GLY A 446 13.45 14.91 15.02
C GLY A 446 14.68 15.55 14.40
N LEU A 447 14.65 15.86 13.10
CA LEU A 447 15.78 16.52 12.42
C LEU A 447 15.99 17.97 12.85
N LEU A 448 14.93 18.66 13.27
CA LEU A 448 14.97 20.08 13.61
C LEU A 448 15.28 20.33 15.10
N ARG A 449 14.82 19.48 16.03
CA ARG A 449 14.75 19.86 17.46
C ARG A 449 15.36 18.90 18.47
N GLY A 450 15.83 17.71 18.11
CA GLY A 450 16.32 16.80 19.14
C GLY A 450 16.92 15.48 18.70
N GLY A 451 17.10 15.26 17.40
CA GLY A 451 17.74 14.06 16.87
C GLY A 451 16.95 12.76 17.04
N ALA A 452 15.81 12.75 17.75
CA ALA A 452 14.97 11.58 17.98
C ALA A 452 13.57 11.74 17.38
N ARG A 453 12.96 10.64 16.95
CA ARG A 453 11.58 10.58 16.45
C ARG A 453 10.61 10.79 17.60
N THR A 454 9.64 11.68 17.43
CA THR A 454 8.65 11.99 18.48
C THR A 454 7.41 11.11 18.45
N ALA A 455 7.26 10.28 17.40
CA ALA A 455 6.11 9.43 17.15
C ALA A 455 6.51 8.26 16.25
N THR A 456 5.74 7.18 16.30
CA THR A 456 5.82 6.03 15.40
C THR A 456 4.99 6.32 14.15
N CYS A 457 5.53 6.01 12.97
CA CYS A 457 4.82 6.13 11.70
C CYS A 457 4.69 4.76 11.04
N THR A 458 3.47 4.36 10.68
CA THR A 458 3.17 3.03 10.10
C THR A 458 2.39 3.19 8.81
N ALA A 459 2.78 2.48 7.76
CA ALA A 459 2.03 2.43 6.51
C ALA A 459 0.71 1.68 6.71
N LEU A 460 -0.42 2.27 6.32
CA LEU A 460 -1.73 1.61 6.37
C LEU A 460 -2.07 0.88 5.07
N ASP A 461 -1.52 1.34 3.96
CA ASP A 461 -1.65 0.73 2.64
C ASP A 461 -0.26 0.61 1.97
N HIS A 462 -0.23 0.43 0.65
CA HIS A 462 1.01 0.57 -0.10
C HIS A 462 1.43 2.04 -0.13
N VAL A 463 2.44 2.37 0.68
CA VAL A 463 2.96 3.72 0.79
C VAL A 463 4.25 3.83 -0.01
N GLU A 464 4.40 4.93 -0.74
CA GLU A 464 5.71 5.30 -1.29
C GLU A 464 6.11 6.69 -0.81
N LEU A 465 7.30 6.77 -0.23
CA LEU A 465 7.84 7.99 0.35
C LEU A 465 9.02 8.50 -0.48
N VAL A 466 9.09 9.82 -0.61
CA VAL A 466 10.30 10.51 -1.07
C VAL A 466 11.17 10.76 0.15
N GLN A 467 12.27 10.04 0.27
CA GLN A 467 13.25 10.21 1.35
C GLN A 467 14.25 11.31 1.00
N ILE A 468 14.49 12.20 1.97
CA ILE A 468 15.60 13.16 2.00
C ILE A 468 16.44 12.82 3.23
N ARG A 469 17.73 12.47 3.05
CA ARG A 469 18.61 12.11 4.17
C ARG A 469 18.86 13.32 5.08
N ALA A 470 19.17 13.06 6.36
CA ALA A 470 19.44 14.10 7.34
C ALA A 470 20.49 15.13 6.87
N ASP A 471 21.63 14.66 6.36
CA ASP A 471 22.72 15.53 5.90
C ASP A 471 22.26 16.49 4.79
N ASP A 472 21.53 15.96 3.81
CA ASP A 472 20.95 16.74 2.71
C ASP A 472 19.90 17.72 3.21
N PHE A 473 19.02 17.28 4.10
CA PHE A 473 18.00 18.12 4.72
C PHE A 473 18.63 19.29 5.48
N HIS A 474 19.64 19.03 6.32
CA HIS A 474 20.34 20.06 7.08
C HIS A 474 21.11 21.04 6.19
N GLU A 475 21.73 20.57 5.11
CA GLU A 475 22.36 21.44 4.11
C GLU A 475 21.33 22.38 3.47
N MET A 476 20.17 21.85 3.07
CA MET A 476 19.12 22.68 2.51
C MET A 476 18.56 23.69 3.51
N MET A 477 18.35 23.30 4.76
CA MET A 477 17.83 24.22 5.78
C MET A 477 18.80 25.39 6.01
N ARG A 478 20.12 25.14 5.96
CA ARG A 478 21.13 26.22 6.01
C ARG A 478 21.07 27.14 4.79
N ARG A 479 20.85 26.60 3.59
CA ARG A 479 20.81 27.36 2.34
C ARG A 479 19.50 28.14 2.16
N PHE A 480 18.39 27.66 2.73
CA PHE A 480 17.07 28.27 2.60
C PHE A 480 16.42 28.56 3.97
N PRO A 481 16.92 29.57 4.71
CA PRO A 481 16.45 29.87 6.08
C PRO A 481 14.96 30.18 6.19
N ALA A 482 14.35 30.76 5.14
CA ALA A 482 12.92 31.05 5.12
C ALA A 482 12.08 29.76 5.21
N ILE A 483 12.51 28.68 4.55
CA ILE A 483 11.83 27.38 4.60
C ILE A 483 12.05 26.74 5.98
N GLN A 484 13.28 26.83 6.51
CA GLN A 484 13.61 26.34 7.85
C GLN A 484 12.75 27.00 8.93
N ALA A 485 12.57 28.33 8.87
CA ALA A 485 11.72 29.05 9.82
C ALA A 485 10.27 28.54 9.78
N ARG A 486 9.68 28.41 8.59
CA ARG A 486 8.32 27.85 8.44
C ARG A 486 8.22 26.43 9.00
N LEU A 487 9.21 25.57 8.74
CA LEU A 487 9.21 24.19 9.23
C LEU A 487 9.35 24.14 10.76
N MET A 488 10.16 25.02 11.34
CA MET A 488 10.30 25.16 12.79
C MET A 488 8.99 25.60 13.46
N ASP A 489 8.26 26.52 12.84
CA ASP A 489 6.98 27.00 13.38
C ASP A 489 5.92 25.89 13.34
N VAL A 490 5.84 25.13 12.24
CA VAL A 490 4.96 23.95 12.17
C VAL A 490 5.37 22.88 13.19
N ALA A 491 6.67 22.61 13.35
CA ALA A 491 7.16 21.66 14.33
C ALA A 491 6.83 22.08 15.77
N ARG A 492 6.90 23.39 16.08
CA ARG A 492 6.48 23.93 17.38
C ARG A 492 4.98 23.73 17.61
N ALA A 493 4.15 24.06 16.62
CA ALA A 493 2.70 23.89 16.71
C ALA A 493 2.32 22.42 16.94
N ARG A 494 2.89 21.50 16.15
CA ARG A 494 2.66 20.05 16.29
C ARG A 494 3.01 19.53 17.69
N ILE A 495 4.13 19.98 18.26
CA ILE A 495 4.52 19.58 19.63
C ILE A 495 3.53 20.13 20.66
N GLY A 496 3.14 21.40 20.55
CA GLY A 496 2.17 22.03 21.44
C GLY A 496 0.82 21.29 21.43
N GLU A 497 0.27 21.04 20.25
CA GLU A 497 -0.98 20.28 20.07
C GLU A 497 -0.89 18.87 20.67
N ASN A 498 0.24 18.18 20.46
CA ASN A 498 0.46 16.84 21.02
C ASN A 498 0.53 16.89 22.55
N GLN A 499 1.18 17.90 23.13
CA GLN A 499 1.29 18.07 24.58
C GLN A 499 -0.08 18.38 25.22
N GLU A 500 -0.88 19.26 24.60
CA GLU A 500 -2.26 19.53 25.03
C GLU A 500 -3.17 18.30 24.91
N ARG A 501 -3.00 17.48 23.86
CA ARG A 501 -3.69 16.18 23.75
C ARG A 501 -3.28 15.25 24.89
N HIS A 502 -2.01 15.25 25.24
CA HIS A 502 -1.45 14.44 26.32
C HIS A 502 -2.11 14.77 27.68
N GLU A 503 -2.20 16.07 28.00
CA GLU A 503 -2.80 16.55 29.25
C GLU A 503 -4.31 16.22 29.34
N ARG A 504 -5.03 16.23 28.21
CA ARG A 504 -6.44 15.83 28.16
C ARG A 504 -6.66 14.33 28.36
N VAL A 505 -5.82 13.49 27.75
CA VAL A 505 -5.96 12.02 27.77
C VAL A 505 -5.60 11.42 29.14
N ALA A 506 -4.74 12.06 29.92
CA ALA A 506 -4.35 11.62 31.27
C ALA A 506 -5.49 11.60 32.32
N SER A 507 -6.71 12.02 31.95
CA SER A 507 -7.85 12.18 32.87
C SER A 507 -8.99 11.16 32.69
N LEU A 508 -8.88 10.18 31.78
CA LEU A 508 -9.98 9.25 31.47
C LEU A 508 -9.63 7.79 31.79
N PRO A 509 -10.39 7.10 32.67
CA PRO A 509 -10.24 5.66 32.87
C PRO A 509 -10.86 4.90 31.68
N ILE A 510 -10.04 4.11 30.98
CA ILE A 510 -10.39 3.32 29.76
C ILE A 510 -10.69 1.84 30.11
N GLY A 511 -11.00 1.54 31.37
CA GLY A 511 -11.64 0.27 31.74
C GLY A 511 -13.15 0.47 31.75
N ASP A 512 -13.87 -0.26 30.89
CA ASP A 512 -15.35 -0.38 30.81
C ASP A 512 -16.12 0.37 29.70
N PHE A 513 -15.49 0.64 28.54
CA PHE A 513 -16.17 1.22 27.35
C PHE A 513 -16.23 0.28 26.13
N LEU A 514 -15.87 -1.01 26.32
CA LEU A 514 -15.46 -1.93 25.24
C LEU A 514 -16.58 -2.64 24.46
N THR A 515 -17.85 -2.58 24.86
CA THR A 515 -18.81 -3.63 24.43
C THR A 515 -19.73 -3.27 23.25
N GLN A 516 -19.69 -2.06 22.68
CA GLN A 516 -20.70 -1.65 21.66
C GLN A 516 -20.17 -0.86 20.44
N GLY A 517 -18.86 -0.78 20.22
CA GLY A 517 -18.31 -0.19 18.97
C GLY A 517 -18.50 1.32 18.81
N LEU A 518 -18.97 2.02 19.84
CA LEU A 518 -19.02 3.49 19.94
C LEU A 518 -17.66 4.11 20.36
N MET A 519 -16.71 3.27 20.78
CA MET A 519 -15.33 3.64 21.18
C MET A 519 -14.55 4.44 20.14
N GLU A 520 -14.81 4.20 18.86
CA GLU A 520 -14.13 4.92 17.80
C GLU A 520 -14.75 6.30 17.56
N ALA A 521 -16.00 6.57 17.97
CA ALA A 521 -16.63 7.86 17.71
C ALA A 521 -16.08 8.94 18.65
N GLN A 522 -15.49 10.01 18.09
CA GLN A 522 -15.06 11.15 18.91
C GLN A 522 -16.19 12.13 19.18
N ASN A 523 -17.19 12.18 18.30
CA ASN A 523 -18.41 12.97 18.46
C ASN A 523 -19.63 12.15 18.05
N LEU A 524 -20.71 12.22 18.83
CA LEU A 524 -21.97 11.54 18.54
C LEU A 524 -23.12 12.56 18.52
N LEU A 525 -23.91 12.53 17.44
CA LEU A 525 -25.16 13.26 17.36
C LEU A 525 -26.28 12.39 17.93
N LEU A 526 -26.93 12.88 18.99
CA LEU A 526 -28.03 12.21 19.66
C LEU A 526 -29.35 12.95 19.39
N LEU A 527 -30.37 12.23 18.95
CA LEU A 527 -31.74 12.71 18.89
C LEU A 527 -32.51 12.21 20.11
N ASP A 528 -33.01 13.12 20.93
CA ASP A 528 -33.98 12.81 21.99
C ASP A 528 -35.34 12.51 21.35
N LEU A 529 -35.75 11.25 21.39
CA LEU A 529 -36.98 10.72 20.80
C LEU A 529 -38.24 11.19 21.52
N ASP A 530 -38.14 11.64 22.78
CA ASP A 530 -39.29 12.22 23.50
C ASP A 530 -39.57 13.64 23.03
N ARG A 531 -38.53 14.36 22.60
CA ARG A 531 -38.62 15.73 22.06
C ARG A 531 -38.78 15.76 20.54
N CYS A 532 -38.29 14.74 19.85
CA CYS A 532 -38.32 14.66 18.40
C CYS A 532 -39.74 14.37 17.88
N THR A 533 -40.37 15.38 17.28
CA THR A 533 -41.69 15.25 16.64
C THR A 533 -41.64 14.53 15.29
N ARG A 534 -40.44 14.08 14.87
CA ARG A 534 -40.19 13.42 13.58
C ARG A 534 -40.59 14.22 12.33
N CYS A 535 -40.56 15.55 12.41
CA CYS A 535 -40.95 16.46 11.33
C CYS A 535 -39.98 16.57 10.14
N ASP A 536 -38.83 15.88 10.18
CA ASP A 536 -37.76 15.91 9.16
C ASP A 536 -37.06 17.26 8.91
N LEU A 537 -37.33 18.30 9.70
CA LEU A 537 -36.69 19.60 9.51
C LEU A 537 -35.17 19.57 9.70
N CYS A 538 -34.64 18.73 10.59
CA CYS A 538 -33.18 18.60 10.77
C CYS A 538 -32.50 17.96 9.55
N VAL A 539 -33.14 16.98 8.92
CA VAL A 539 -32.65 16.31 7.70
C VAL A 539 -32.73 17.26 6.51
N ARG A 540 -33.84 18.00 6.38
CA ARG A 540 -34.01 19.01 5.32
C ARG A 540 -33.02 20.15 5.45
N ALA A 541 -32.85 20.72 6.65
CA ALA A 541 -31.87 21.77 6.87
C ALA A 541 -30.44 21.29 6.58
N CYS A 542 -30.12 20.02 6.87
CA CYS A 542 -28.85 19.41 6.49
C CYS A 542 -28.71 19.30 4.96
N ALA A 543 -29.73 18.80 4.26
CA ALA A 543 -29.74 18.73 2.80
C ALA A 543 -29.61 20.11 2.14
N ASP A 544 -30.38 21.10 2.61
CA ASP A 544 -30.37 22.47 2.09
C ASP A 544 -28.99 23.13 2.25
N ALA A 545 -28.26 22.79 3.32
CA ALA A 545 -26.88 23.26 3.55
C ALA A 545 -25.84 22.54 2.67
N HIS A 546 -26.22 21.44 2.01
CA HIS A 546 -25.32 20.53 1.30
C HIS A 546 -25.89 20.13 -0.07
N ASP A 547 -26.39 21.11 -0.83
CA ASP A 547 -26.87 20.96 -2.22
C ASP A 547 -27.86 19.79 -2.43
N GLY A 548 -28.77 19.62 -1.49
CA GLY A 548 -29.81 18.59 -1.52
C GLY A 548 -29.36 17.22 -0.99
N VAL A 549 -28.11 17.08 -0.55
CA VAL A 549 -27.58 15.82 0.01
C VAL A 549 -27.51 15.92 1.53
N THR A 550 -28.39 15.19 2.23
CA THR A 550 -28.35 15.14 3.70
C THR A 550 -27.17 14.29 4.18
N ARG A 551 -26.35 14.86 5.07
CA ARG A 551 -25.33 14.14 5.86
C ARG A 551 -25.88 13.55 7.16
N LEU A 552 -27.15 13.82 7.44
CA LEU A 552 -27.87 13.41 8.63
C LEU A 552 -28.99 12.43 8.25
N VAL A 553 -28.86 11.18 8.71
CA VAL A 553 -29.92 10.18 8.59
C VAL A 553 -30.43 9.83 9.98
N ARG A 554 -31.75 9.90 10.19
CA ARG A 554 -32.43 9.58 11.46
C ARG A 554 -32.62 8.07 11.63
N ASP A 555 -31.57 7.32 11.32
CA ASP A 555 -31.46 5.90 11.53
C ASP A 555 -30.22 5.63 12.39
N GLY A 556 -30.12 4.46 13.02
CA GLY A 556 -29.00 4.10 13.88
C GLY A 556 -29.38 3.49 15.22
N LEU A 557 -28.38 3.40 16.11
CA LEU A 557 -28.51 2.71 17.40
C LEU A 557 -29.45 3.49 18.33
N ARG A 558 -30.36 2.78 18.98
CA ARG A 558 -31.28 3.36 19.97
C ARG A 558 -30.87 2.94 21.37
N PHE A 559 -30.78 3.91 22.26
CA PHE A 559 -30.50 3.74 23.67
C PHE A 559 -31.57 4.48 24.46
N ASP A 560 -32.53 3.74 25.00
CA ASP A 560 -33.67 4.32 25.73
C ASP A 560 -34.39 5.39 24.87
N LYS A 561 -34.46 6.65 25.34
CA LYS A 561 -35.04 7.78 24.59
C LYS A 561 -34.09 8.42 23.58
N TYR A 562 -32.85 7.97 23.45
CA TYR A 562 -31.89 8.56 22.51
C TYR A 562 -31.70 7.69 21.27
N LEU A 563 -31.69 8.34 20.10
CA LEU A 563 -31.23 7.75 18.84
C LEU A 563 -29.88 8.35 18.48
N VAL A 564 -28.86 7.49 18.34
CA VAL A 564 -27.57 7.88 17.77
C VAL A 564 -27.75 7.95 16.26
N ALA A 565 -27.71 9.17 15.71
CA ALA A 565 -27.90 9.38 14.29
C ALA A 565 -26.77 8.73 13.47
N THR A 566 -27.11 8.22 12.29
CA THR A 566 -26.16 7.93 11.23
C THR A 566 -25.72 9.26 10.62
N SER A 567 -24.61 9.76 11.13
CA SER A 567 -23.85 10.91 10.65
C SER A 567 -22.36 10.65 10.87
N CYS A 568 -21.48 11.35 10.15
CA CYS A 568 -20.04 11.27 10.39
C CYS A 568 -19.72 11.37 11.90
N ARG A 569 -19.03 10.35 12.44
CA ARG A 569 -18.75 10.22 13.88
C ARG A 569 -17.37 10.75 14.29
N SER A 570 -16.66 11.40 13.35
CA SER A 570 -15.28 11.85 13.54
C SER A 570 -14.38 10.75 14.11
N CYS A 571 -14.47 9.55 13.53
CA CYS A 571 -13.90 8.31 14.08
C CYS A 571 -12.42 8.47 14.48
N ARG A 572 -11.97 7.88 15.59
CA ARG A 572 -10.57 7.81 16.02
C ARG A 572 -9.70 7.36 14.84
N ASP A 573 -10.04 6.21 14.24
CA ASP A 573 -9.42 5.75 13.01
C ASP A 573 -10.34 5.99 11.78
N PRO A 574 -9.96 6.89 10.82
CA PRO A 574 -10.76 7.21 9.66
C PRO A 574 -10.50 6.17 8.55
N LEU A 575 -10.98 4.94 8.76
CA LEU A 575 -10.84 3.84 7.78
C LEU A 575 -11.35 4.24 6.39
N CYS A 576 -12.34 5.11 6.32
CA CYS A 576 -12.86 5.67 5.07
C CYS A 576 -11.83 6.39 4.20
N MET A 577 -10.75 6.91 4.78
CA MET A 577 -9.69 7.58 4.02
C MET A 577 -8.81 6.59 3.27
N ILE A 578 -8.68 5.36 3.79
CA ILE A 578 -7.75 4.36 3.27
C ILE A 578 -8.14 4.01 1.84
N GLY A 579 -7.17 4.18 0.93
CA GLY A 579 -7.26 3.78 -0.46
C GLY A 579 -7.96 4.73 -1.42
N CYS A 580 -8.12 6.00 -1.07
CA CYS A 580 -8.57 6.99 -2.06
C CYS A 580 -7.50 7.20 -3.16
N PRO A 581 -7.77 6.82 -4.43
CA PRO A 581 -6.75 6.81 -5.49
C PRO A 581 -6.27 8.20 -5.90
N VAL A 582 -7.10 9.23 -5.68
CA VAL A 582 -6.84 10.63 -6.05
C VAL A 582 -6.66 11.54 -4.83
N GLY A 583 -6.60 10.97 -3.62
CA GLY A 583 -6.48 11.76 -2.38
C GLY A 583 -7.57 12.83 -2.20
N SER A 584 -8.79 12.56 -2.69
CA SER A 584 -9.94 13.48 -2.60
C SER A 584 -10.59 13.48 -1.22
N ILE A 585 -10.41 12.44 -0.41
CA ILE A 585 -10.92 12.40 0.97
C ILE A 585 -9.83 12.83 1.95
N ARG A 586 -10.16 13.77 2.82
CA ARG A 586 -9.23 14.37 3.80
C ARG A 586 -9.90 14.51 5.15
N ARG A 587 -9.08 14.70 6.18
CA ARG A 587 -9.56 14.96 7.55
C ARG A 587 -8.99 16.28 8.05
N ARG A 588 -9.87 17.19 8.47
CA ARG A 588 -9.50 18.46 9.11
C ARG A 588 -8.91 18.21 10.49
N ASP A 589 -8.22 19.21 11.03
CA ASP A 589 -7.77 19.14 12.43
C ASP A 589 -8.97 19.16 13.42
N SER A 590 -10.13 19.68 12.98
CA SER A 590 -11.44 19.54 13.65
C SER A 590 -12.05 18.12 13.57
N LEU A 591 -11.34 17.16 12.98
CA LEU A 591 -11.73 15.76 12.79
C LEU A 591 -12.86 15.51 11.78
N GLU A 592 -13.36 16.56 11.13
CA GLU A 592 -14.34 16.45 10.05
C GLU A 592 -13.69 15.84 8.80
N ILE A 593 -14.43 14.95 8.13
CA ILE A 593 -14.05 14.40 6.84
C ILE A 593 -14.53 15.35 5.73
N LEU A 594 -13.61 15.78 4.89
CA LEU A 594 -13.86 16.57 3.69
C LEU A 594 -13.67 15.66 2.46
N ILE A 595 -14.61 15.74 1.51
CA ILE A 595 -14.48 15.08 0.21
C ILE A 595 -14.44 16.15 -0.88
N GLU A 596 -13.28 16.24 -1.50
CA GLU A 596 -12.90 17.23 -2.50
C GLU A 596 -13.61 16.99 -3.84
N ASP A 597 -13.53 17.98 -4.71
CA ASP A 597 -14.29 18.06 -5.95
C ASP A 597 -13.76 17.21 -7.08
N TRP A 598 -12.51 16.79 -6.95
CA TRP A 598 -11.88 15.82 -7.83
C TRP A 598 -12.13 14.37 -7.37
N CYS A 599 -13.15 14.14 -6.52
CA CYS A 599 -13.61 12.80 -6.21
C CYS A 599 -14.12 12.10 -7.48
N ILE A 600 -13.52 10.95 -7.78
CA ILE A 600 -13.82 10.14 -8.97
C ILE A 600 -15.01 9.18 -8.79
N GLY A 601 -15.71 9.24 -7.65
CA GLY A 601 -16.90 8.42 -7.41
C GLY A 601 -16.66 6.94 -7.16
N CYS A 602 -15.43 6.48 -6.91
CA CYS A 602 -15.13 5.05 -6.85
C CYS A 602 -15.78 4.23 -5.73
N GLY A 603 -16.41 4.88 -4.73
CA GLY A 603 -17.12 4.19 -3.65
C GLY A 603 -16.26 3.51 -2.59
N LEU A 604 -14.92 3.53 -2.69
CA LEU A 604 -14.08 2.83 -1.70
C LEU A 604 -14.22 3.41 -0.29
N CYS A 605 -14.30 4.74 -0.18
CA CYS A 605 -14.53 5.40 1.11
C CYS A 605 -15.90 5.06 1.72
N ALA A 606 -16.93 4.87 0.89
CA ALA A 606 -18.25 4.40 1.32
C ALA A 606 -18.18 2.97 1.87
N LYS A 607 -17.52 2.06 1.13
CA LYS A 607 -17.30 0.66 1.55
C LYS A 607 -16.48 0.55 2.83
N ASN A 608 -15.45 1.39 2.96
CA ASN A 608 -14.55 1.40 4.11
C ASN A 608 -15.13 2.14 5.33
N CYS A 609 -16.28 2.81 5.20
CA CYS A 609 -16.90 3.48 6.32
C CYS A 609 -17.57 2.45 7.23
N PRO A 610 -17.05 2.19 8.45
CA PRO A 610 -17.60 1.16 9.34
C PRO A 610 -19.02 1.48 9.84
N TYR A 611 -19.46 2.73 9.63
CA TYR A 611 -20.74 3.25 10.10
C TYR A 611 -21.70 3.60 8.96
N GLY A 612 -21.31 3.37 7.69
CA GLY A 612 -22.16 3.68 6.53
C GLY A 612 -22.49 5.16 6.37
N ASN A 613 -21.67 6.06 6.92
CA ASN A 613 -21.90 7.51 6.87
C ASN A 613 -21.39 8.16 5.59
N ILE A 614 -20.67 7.43 4.73
CA ILE A 614 -20.24 7.95 3.42
C ILE A 614 -21.08 7.27 2.37
N ASN A 615 -21.75 8.09 1.56
CA ASN A 615 -22.67 7.65 0.52
C ASN A 615 -22.22 8.13 -0.84
N ILE A 616 -22.57 7.38 -1.88
CA ILE A 616 -22.32 7.75 -3.27
C ILE A 616 -23.58 8.38 -3.83
N HIS A 617 -23.44 9.61 -4.34
CA HIS A 617 -24.55 10.37 -4.92
C HIS A 617 -24.26 10.70 -6.37
N ASN A 618 -25.34 10.71 -7.15
CA ASN A 618 -25.33 11.09 -8.56
C ASN A 618 -25.50 12.61 -8.70
N PHE A 619 -24.52 13.25 -9.32
CA PHE A 619 -24.52 14.66 -9.66
C PHE A 619 -24.57 14.83 -11.18
N THR A 620 -25.36 15.79 -11.65
CA THR A 620 -25.39 16.11 -13.08
C THR A 620 -24.32 17.15 -13.37
N VAL A 621 -23.38 16.81 -14.25
CA VAL A 621 -22.24 17.65 -14.61
C VAL A 621 -22.26 17.96 -16.10
N MET A 622 -21.96 19.19 -16.46
CA MET A 622 -21.88 19.60 -17.86
C MET A 622 -20.46 19.38 -18.39
N VAL A 623 -20.28 18.36 -19.23
CA VAL A 623 -19.00 18.02 -19.87
C VAL A 623 -19.00 18.46 -21.33
N ALA A 624 -17.82 18.65 -21.94
CA ALA A 624 -17.74 18.91 -23.37
C ALA A 624 -18.28 17.71 -24.17
N ASP A 625 -19.08 17.98 -25.21
CA ASP A 625 -19.61 16.95 -26.08
C ASP A 625 -18.54 16.53 -27.10
N GLU A 626 -17.94 15.35 -26.90
CA GLU A 626 -16.90 14.79 -27.79
C GLU A 626 -17.39 14.64 -29.25
N THR A 627 -18.70 14.51 -29.47
CA THR A 627 -19.28 14.38 -30.81
C THR A 627 -19.60 15.73 -31.45
N ARG A 628 -19.63 16.82 -30.67
CA ARG A 628 -20.01 18.17 -31.10
C ARG A 628 -19.12 19.22 -30.42
N PRO A 629 -17.94 19.52 -31.00
CA PRO A 629 -17.02 20.52 -30.46
C PRO A 629 -17.73 21.86 -30.17
N GLY A 630 -17.55 22.40 -28.98
CA GLY A 630 -18.16 23.67 -28.53
C GLY A 630 -19.53 23.54 -27.84
N ARG A 631 -20.15 22.36 -27.81
CA ARG A 631 -21.36 22.10 -26.99
C ARG A 631 -21.01 21.37 -25.70
N ARG A 632 -21.81 21.61 -24.66
CA ARG A 632 -21.75 20.85 -23.40
C ARG A 632 -22.93 19.89 -23.31
N ARG A 633 -22.69 18.67 -22.83
CA ARG A 633 -23.69 17.63 -22.57
C ARG A 633 -23.77 17.37 -21.06
N ALA A 634 -24.98 17.19 -20.55
CA ALA A 634 -25.21 16.74 -19.19
C ALA A 634 -24.84 15.25 -19.08
N VAL A 635 -23.94 14.93 -18.16
CA VAL A 635 -23.53 13.57 -17.80
C VAL A 635 -23.69 13.39 -16.30
N VAL A 636 -24.24 12.26 -15.90
CA VAL A 636 -24.36 11.90 -14.47
C VAL A 636 -23.00 11.37 -14.00
N ARG A 637 -22.51 11.89 -12.88
CA ARG A 637 -21.29 11.43 -12.21
C ARG A 637 -21.57 11.09 -10.76
N GLU A 638 -20.90 10.07 -10.29
CA GLU A 638 -20.91 9.68 -8.89
C GLU A 638 -19.86 10.46 -8.11
N LYS A 639 -20.22 10.98 -6.93
CA LYS A 639 -19.29 11.57 -5.96
C LYS A 639 -19.65 11.07 -4.57
N ALA A 640 -18.62 10.78 -3.78
CA ALA A 640 -18.80 10.45 -2.39
C ALA A 640 -19.11 11.70 -1.56
N THR A 641 -20.05 11.59 -0.63
CA THR A 641 -20.38 12.63 0.34
C THR A 641 -20.48 12.01 1.73
N THR A 642 -20.15 12.80 2.75
CA THR A 642 -20.22 12.43 4.18
C THR A 642 -21.60 12.67 4.78
#